data_AF-A0A4S2KVB8-F1
#
_entry.id   AF-A0A4S2KVB8-F1
#
_cell.length_a   1.000
_cell.length_b   1.000
_cell.length_c   1.000
_cell.angle_alpha   90.00
_cell.angle_beta   90.00
_cell.angle_gamma   90.00
#
_symmetry.space_group_name_H-M   'P 1'
#
loop_
_entity.id
_entity.type
_entity.pdbx_description
1 polymer ?
#
loop_
_entity_poly.entity_id
_entity_poly.type
_entity_poly.pdbx_seq_one_letter_code
_entity_poly.pdbx_strand_id
1 'polypeptide(L)'
;MDEEMDAVNEEASPEGASDGEEMVTSETEEKADKEAADTESESDDDDEDVNEKEVKALEASLSTNPYDYASHVALINKLHAMGELDRLRAARNNMSNMYPLSPELWLVWISDEVKLATTDEQKAEVVELCERAIKDYVSVEVWLEYLQFSIEYMGKDEEKVSKVRQLFERALTTVGMHITKGAIIWEAYREYENMILACLLSSDDTENGRKKAQLERILNLFKRQLSNPLLDMDKTYEEYQSWCAKYGTEVDTDEKSVSKCYKRSSAKLTSFLPYEEKLVSVQGQSELLDAYKGYLLYIKQNNLDLVTILYERAITDLSLETSIWLDYIAYLEKVSRLADVLDPIYHRASRNIPWCSTVWQKWMRSCEEWDKHISEIQKILENALSAGFSTAEDYRNLWITYLEYLRRRLEQYPDEEREKYLDVIRKTFNRACEHLAKYFGLDGDPNCVILQYWARFEAIHADDMEQARRLWADILSQEHSATASYWLEYIVLERCYGDSKHLRKLYQKALSSTQDWPESIANSWIDFERDKGTLEQMEFCEAKTKEKLDKIMAERQKAQQVLSQSESSTQDKKASKRKADDGKWKNLGSSPSKIVKTDVRVKPKLRESILKFVSKTTNDREEAKPEVAPPPGYKTTDDEDTDDKDSQHEVDDSITVFVSNLDYTATEDEVRDALKPAGPITLFRMIKDYKGRSKGYCYVQLSSVGAVEEALKLDRTPIRGRPMFVSKCDPNKSTRSSAFKYTSTLEKNKLFVKGLPLTLTKEELEEIFKVHGDLKEVRLVTYRNGHSKGLAYVEYHDEATAAKALLSTDGMKIQDKVINVAISQPPDRKKPQAEENGGQVKSLGGTSTSRTAVGVPKTLLSMVPRSVKKNSSNGNAAPDRNTQSMSNQDFRNIFLNKK
;
A
#
# COMPACT_ATOMS: atom_id res chain seq x y z
N MET A 1 -23.26 40.15 -30.37
CA MET A 1 -21.89 40.33 -30.89
C MET A 1 -21.54 39.12 -31.75
N ASP A 2 -22.38 38.83 -32.74
CA ASP A 2 -22.22 39.30 -34.14
C ASP A 2 -20.82 39.04 -34.71
N GLU A 3 -20.68 38.11 -35.68
CA GLU A 3 -20.58 38.36 -37.15
C GLU A 3 -19.17 38.90 -37.54
N GLU A 4 -18.45 38.45 -38.58
CA GLU A 4 -18.82 37.93 -39.91
C GLU A 4 -17.82 36.84 -40.45
N MET A 5 -18.19 36.20 -41.58
CA MET A 5 -17.44 35.73 -42.77
C MET A 5 -15.93 35.38 -42.68
N ASP A 6 -15.40 34.36 -43.38
CA ASP A 6 -15.50 34.15 -44.83
C ASP A 6 -15.33 32.67 -45.28
N ALA A 7 -15.68 32.36 -46.54
CA ALA A 7 -15.62 31.01 -47.12
C ALA A 7 -15.01 30.96 -48.53
N VAL A 8 -14.23 29.91 -48.84
CA VAL A 8 -13.86 29.48 -50.21
C VAL A 8 -13.86 27.95 -50.26
N ASN A 9 -14.34 27.38 -51.37
CA ASN A 9 -14.62 25.95 -51.55
C ASN A 9 -13.86 25.33 -52.74
N GLU A 10 -13.69 24.00 -52.69
CA GLU A 10 -13.39 22.99 -53.74
C GLU A 10 -12.92 23.39 -55.15
N GLU A 11 -11.95 22.62 -55.69
CA GLU A 11 -12.14 21.91 -56.97
C GLU A 11 -11.27 20.64 -57.07
N ALA A 12 -11.60 19.71 -57.98
CA ALA A 12 -11.19 18.30 -57.96
C ALA A 12 -10.47 17.79 -59.24
N SER A 13 -10.01 16.54 -59.14
CA SER A 13 -9.26 15.67 -60.07
C SER A 13 -9.58 15.71 -61.58
N PRO A 14 -8.67 15.13 -62.39
CA PRO A 14 -9.06 14.32 -63.56
C PRO A 14 -8.52 12.86 -63.54
N GLU A 15 -9.17 12.01 -64.33
CA GLU A 15 -8.96 10.55 -64.47
C GLU A 15 -8.05 10.18 -65.67
N GLY A 16 -7.74 8.89 -65.87
CA GLY A 16 -7.61 8.35 -67.25
C GLY A 16 -6.47 7.37 -67.56
N ALA A 17 -6.79 6.07 -67.60
CA ALA A 17 -5.91 4.90 -67.76
C ALA A 17 -5.38 4.54 -69.18
N SER A 18 -4.73 3.35 -69.25
CA SER A 18 -4.47 2.47 -70.43
C SER A 18 -3.17 2.75 -71.24
N ASP A 19 -2.51 1.76 -71.88
CA ASP A 19 -2.80 0.31 -71.98
C ASP A 19 -1.54 -0.48 -72.42
N GLY A 20 -1.61 -1.82 -72.44
CA GLY A 20 -0.84 -2.64 -73.39
C GLY A 20 0.06 -3.75 -72.82
N GLU A 21 -0.49 -4.96 -72.75
CA GLU A 21 0.28 -6.21 -72.65
C GLU A 21 0.96 -6.54 -74.00
N GLU A 22 2.14 -7.18 -73.99
CA GLU A 22 2.34 -8.34 -74.86
C GLU A 22 3.42 -9.28 -74.29
N MET A 23 3.09 -10.57 -74.27
CA MET A 23 3.93 -11.69 -73.86
C MET A 23 4.48 -12.37 -75.12
N VAL A 24 5.61 -13.11 -75.03
CA VAL A 24 5.88 -14.44 -75.67
C VAL A 24 7.35 -14.65 -76.12
N THR A 25 7.85 -15.83 -75.72
CA THR A 25 9.03 -16.61 -76.19
C THR A 25 10.47 -16.14 -75.96
N SER A 26 11.17 -17.01 -75.22
CA SER A 26 12.61 -17.30 -75.21
C SER A 26 13.17 -17.85 -76.52
N GLU A 27 14.47 -17.63 -76.77
CA GLU A 27 15.37 -18.65 -77.31
C GLU A 27 16.80 -18.46 -76.77
N THR A 28 17.57 -19.55 -76.69
CA THR A 28 18.85 -19.70 -75.95
C THR A 28 20.10 -19.76 -76.84
N GLU A 29 21.28 -19.77 -76.21
CA GLU A 29 22.68 -19.82 -76.74
C GLU A 29 23.35 -18.41 -76.77
N GLU A 30 24.58 -18.12 -76.31
CA GLU A 30 25.66 -18.82 -75.57
C GLU A 30 26.62 -17.71 -74.99
N LYS A 31 27.66 -17.89 -74.14
CA LYS A 31 28.42 -19.06 -73.62
C LYS A 31 29.14 -18.73 -72.28
N ALA A 32 29.75 -19.77 -71.69
CA ALA A 32 30.94 -19.87 -70.81
C ALA A 32 31.91 -18.66 -70.65
N ASP A 33 32.69 -18.50 -69.55
CA ASP A 33 32.77 -19.13 -68.21
C ASP A 33 33.90 -18.43 -67.39
N LYS A 34 33.79 -18.36 -66.03
CA LYS A 34 34.79 -17.84 -65.05
C LYS A 34 35.06 -16.31 -65.05
N GLU A 35 35.39 -15.64 -63.94
CA GLU A 35 35.87 -16.08 -62.60
C GLU A 35 35.01 -15.52 -61.44
N ALA A 36 35.14 -16.13 -60.25
CA ALA A 36 34.38 -15.76 -59.05
C ALA A 36 35.08 -14.69 -58.19
N ALA A 37 34.28 -13.77 -57.64
CA ALA A 37 34.61 -13.01 -56.44
C ALA A 37 33.31 -12.74 -55.67
N ASP A 38 33.24 -13.20 -54.42
CA ASP A 38 32.07 -13.09 -53.55
C ASP A 38 31.81 -11.63 -53.12
N THR A 39 30.53 -11.24 -52.99
CA THR A 39 30.08 -10.44 -51.84
C THR A 39 28.56 -10.57 -51.66
N GLU A 40 28.13 -10.93 -50.45
CA GLU A 40 26.73 -11.08 -50.03
C GLU A 40 26.18 -9.74 -49.49
N SER A 41 24.94 -9.37 -49.85
CA SER A 41 24.02 -8.59 -48.97
C SER A 41 22.61 -8.48 -49.59
N GLU A 42 21.71 -9.41 -49.26
CA GLU A 42 20.25 -9.30 -49.50
C GLU A 42 19.50 -9.79 -48.23
N SER A 43 19.70 -9.13 -47.09
CA SER A 43 19.00 -9.50 -45.84
C SER A 43 18.67 -8.37 -44.86
N ASP A 44 18.98 -7.10 -45.15
CA ASP A 44 18.66 -5.97 -44.23
C ASP A 44 17.25 -5.37 -44.49
N ASP A 45 16.78 -5.32 -45.74
CA ASP A 45 15.50 -4.68 -46.11
C ASP A 45 14.28 -5.33 -45.43
N ASP A 46 14.28 -6.67 -45.25
CA ASP A 46 13.16 -7.39 -44.62
C ASP A 46 13.02 -7.07 -43.11
N ASP A 47 14.14 -6.82 -42.41
CA ASP A 47 14.14 -6.58 -40.96
C ASP A 47 13.71 -5.15 -40.62
N GLU A 48 14.11 -4.14 -41.41
CA GLU A 48 13.60 -2.76 -41.24
C GLU A 48 12.07 -2.69 -41.43
N ASP A 49 11.57 -3.37 -42.46
CA ASP A 49 10.15 -3.36 -42.82
C ASP A 49 9.29 -4.17 -41.84
N VAL A 50 9.87 -5.11 -41.08
CA VAL A 50 9.22 -5.77 -39.93
C VAL A 50 9.22 -4.86 -38.69
N ASN A 51 10.34 -4.19 -38.41
CA ASN A 51 10.47 -3.29 -37.26
C ASN A 51 9.46 -2.14 -37.31
N GLU A 52 9.30 -1.49 -38.47
CA GLU A 52 8.37 -0.38 -38.65
C GLU A 52 6.89 -0.82 -38.58
N LYS A 53 6.56 -2.05 -38.99
CA LYS A 53 5.20 -2.62 -38.80
C LYS A 53 4.88 -2.84 -37.32
N GLU A 54 5.84 -3.30 -36.52
CA GLU A 54 5.68 -3.47 -35.07
C GLU A 54 5.51 -2.12 -34.36
N VAL A 55 6.31 -1.10 -34.73
CA VAL A 55 6.17 0.27 -34.21
C VAL A 55 4.78 0.83 -34.51
N LYS A 56 4.31 0.74 -35.76
CA LYS A 56 2.95 1.19 -36.14
C LYS A 56 1.84 0.46 -35.38
N ALA A 57 2.01 -0.83 -35.09
CA ALA A 57 1.06 -1.59 -34.28
C ALA A 57 1.02 -1.12 -32.82
N LEU A 58 2.17 -0.79 -32.22
CA LEU A 58 2.28 -0.22 -30.88
C LEU A 58 1.72 1.21 -30.80
N GLU A 59 2.00 2.06 -31.80
CA GLU A 59 1.41 3.40 -31.91
C GLU A 59 -0.13 3.32 -32.05
N ALA A 60 -0.65 2.38 -32.85
CA ALA A 60 -2.10 2.15 -32.97
C ALA A 60 -2.72 1.64 -31.65
N SER A 61 -2.04 0.72 -30.94
CA SER A 61 -2.44 0.26 -29.60
C SER A 61 -2.56 1.44 -28.63
N LEU A 62 -1.53 2.28 -28.55
CA LEU A 62 -1.50 3.46 -27.68
C LEU A 62 -2.49 4.55 -28.08
N SER A 63 -2.84 4.67 -29.35
CA SER A 63 -3.93 5.56 -29.78
C SER A 63 -5.31 5.10 -29.29
N THR A 64 -5.49 3.78 -29.11
CA THR A 64 -6.73 3.17 -28.59
C THR A 64 -6.76 3.17 -27.06
N ASN A 65 -5.62 2.88 -26.43
CA ASN A 65 -5.44 2.93 -24.98
C ASN A 65 -4.12 3.63 -24.61
N PRO A 66 -4.14 4.97 -24.38
CA PRO A 66 -2.96 5.72 -23.96
C PRO A 66 -2.38 5.27 -22.61
N TYR A 67 -3.12 4.47 -21.84
CA TYR A 67 -2.79 3.98 -20.52
C TYR A 67 -2.20 2.56 -20.51
N ASP A 68 -1.72 2.04 -21.65
CA ASP A 68 -0.96 0.79 -21.67
C ASP A 68 0.55 1.02 -21.46
N TYR A 69 0.97 0.90 -20.20
CA TYR A 69 2.38 0.98 -19.80
C TYR A 69 3.29 -0.01 -20.55
N ALA A 70 2.81 -1.22 -20.85
CA ALA A 70 3.63 -2.23 -21.51
C ALA A 70 3.89 -1.86 -22.98
N SER A 71 2.87 -1.37 -23.69
CA SER A 71 3.01 -0.84 -25.05
C SER A 71 3.95 0.37 -25.11
N HIS A 72 3.90 1.29 -24.14
CA HIS A 72 4.85 2.42 -24.06
C HIS A 72 6.30 1.95 -23.93
N VAL A 73 6.59 1.02 -23.01
CA VAL A 73 7.94 0.49 -22.80
C VAL A 73 8.44 -0.29 -24.02
N ALA A 74 7.57 -1.10 -24.64
CA ALA A 74 7.91 -1.82 -25.87
C ALA A 74 8.26 -0.87 -27.02
N LEU A 75 7.45 0.18 -27.22
CA LEU A 75 7.67 1.20 -28.25
C LEU A 75 8.98 1.95 -28.05
N ILE A 76 9.26 2.40 -26.82
CA ILE A 76 10.50 3.11 -26.48
C ILE A 76 11.73 2.21 -26.71
N ASN A 77 11.67 0.94 -26.30
CA ASN A 77 12.77 -0.01 -26.52
C ASN A 77 13.01 -0.27 -28.02
N LYS A 78 11.94 -0.38 -28.81
CA LYS A 78 12.02 -0.61 -30.26
C LYS A 78 12.61 0.59 -30.99
N LEU A 79 12.09 1.81 -30.74
CA LEU A 79 12.60 3.05 -31.34
C LEU A 79 14.06 3.33 -30.95
N HIS A 80 14.45 3.01 -29.71
CA HIS A 80 15.84 3.09 -29.27
C HIS A 80 16.76 2.09 -29.98
N ALA A 81 16.28 0.86 -30.25
CA ALA A 81 17.03 -0.12 -31.03
C ALA A 81 17.17 0.27 -32.51
N MET A 82 16.18 0.95 -33.08
CA MET A 82 16.20 1.47 -34.46
C MET A 82 17.03 2.76 -34.62
N GLY A 83 17.38 3.46 -33.52
CA GLY A 83 18.08 4.74 -33.58
C GLY A 83 17.21 5.94 -33.96
N GLU A 84 15.88 5.79 -33.91
CA GLU A 84 14.87 6.79 -34.31
C GLU A 84 14.70 7.90 -33.25
N LEU A 85 15.71 8.78 -33.13
CA LEU A 85 15.87 9.71 -32.00
C LEU A 85 14.65 10.62 -31.74
N ASP A 86 14.05 11.21 -32.77
CA ASP A 86 12.97 12.18 -32.57
C ASP A 86 11.63 11.48 -32.24
N ARG A 87 11.35 10.31 -32.84
CA ARG A 87 10.22 9.45 -32.45
C ARG A 87 10.42 8.93 -31.02
N LEU A 88 11.64 8.54 -30.66
CA LEU A 88 12.01 8.09 -29.32
C LEU A 88 11.77 9.19 -28.28
N ARG A 89 12.17 10.43 -28.55
CA ARG A 89 11.86 11.60 -27.71
C ARG A 89 10.36 11.84 -27.57
N ALA A 90 9.60 11.74 -28.65
CA ALA A 90 8.14 11.88 -28.61
C ALA A 90 7.48 10.79 -27.74
N ALA A 91 7.88 9.52 -27.93
CA ALA A 91 7.39 8.38 -27.16
C ALA A 91 7.74 8.49 -25.66
N ARG A 92 9.00 8.83 -25.34
CA ARG A 92 9.46 9.06 -23.95
C ARG A 92 8.71 10.21 -23.28
N ASN A 93 8.50 11.33 -23.97
CA ASN A 93 7.70 12.44 -23.43
C ASN A 93 6.23 12.04 -23.20
N ASN A 94 5.59 11.34 -24.15
CA ASN A 94 4.22 10.84 -24.01
C ASN A 94 4.07 9.93 -22.79
N MET A 95 4.93 8.92 -22.66
CA MET A 95 4.96 8.05 -21.48
C MET A 95 5.19 8.84 -20.19
N SER A 96 6.15 9.77 -20.17
CA SER A 96 6.48 10.59 -18.98
C SER A 96 5.38 11.56 -18.55
N ASN A 97 4.46 11.91 -19.44
CA ASN A 97 3.29 12.73 -19.10
C ASN A 97 2.24 11.86 -18.40
N MET A 98 1.96 10.66 -18.92
CA MET A 98 0.98 9.73 -18.34
C MET A 98 1.48 9.10 -17.03
N TYR A 99 2.73 8.66 -16.98
CA TYR A 99 3.30 7.85 -15.90
C TYR A 99 4.52 8.51 -15.23
N PRO A 100 4.67 8.39 -13.91
CA PRO A 100 5.96 8.57 -13.26
C PRO A 100 6.93 7.50 -13.77
N LEU A 101 8.10 7.87 -14.28
CA LEU A 101 9.08 6.90 -14.76
C LEU A 101 9.99 6.43 -13.62
N SER A 102 10.43 5.18 -13.67
CA SER A 102 11.38 4.66 -12.69
C SER A 102 12.75 5.33 -12.85
N PRO A 103 13.61 5.32 -11.80
CA PRO A 103 14.96 5.86 -11.88
C PRO A 103 15.77 5.30 -13.06
N GLU A 104 15.61 4.01 -13.39
CA GLU A 104 16.31 3.34 -14.49
C GLU A 104 15.88 3.90 -15.86
N LEU A 105 14.58 4.13 -16.07
CA LEU A 105 14.07 4.73 -17.31
C LEU A 105 14.55 6.18 -17.46
N TRP A 106 14.55 6.96 -16.37
CA TRP A 106 15.10 8.31 -16.37
C TRP A 106 16.61 8.33 -16.67
N LEU A 107 17.39 7.45 -16.05
CA LEU A 107 18.85 7.37 -16.26
C LEU A 107 19.20 7.00 -17.71
N VAL A 108 18.49 6.05 -18.33
CA VAL A 108 18.72 5.71 -19.74
C VAL A 108 18.43 6.92 -20.63
N TRP A 109 17.30 7.60 -20.42
CA TRP A 109 16.95 8.79 -21.21
C TRP A 109 17.96 9.93 -21.03
N ILE A 110 18.31 10.27 -19.79
CA ILE A 110 19.32 11.30 -19.50
C ILE A 110 20.65 10.93 -20.15
N SER A 111 21.11 9.68 -20.02
CA SER A 111 22.36 9.22 -20.62
C SER A 111 22.39 9.37 -22.14
N ASP A 112 21.27 9.20 -22.84
CA ASP A 112 21.20 9.38 -24.29
C ASP A 112 21.28 10.86 -24.67
N GLU A 113 20.49 11.72 -24.03
CA GLU A 113 20.48 13.16 -24.35
C GLU A 113 21.81 13.82 -23.97
N VAL A 114 22.47 13.39 -22.89
CA VAL A 114 23.83 13.83 -22.51
C VAL A 114 24.85 13.54 -23.62
N LYS A 115 24.75 12.39 -24.31
CA LYS A 115 25.64 12.04 -25.43
C LYS A 115 25.37 12.87 -26.69
N LEU A 116 24.11 13.31 -26.87
CA LEU A 116 23.65 14.08 -28.03
C LEU A 116 23.83 15.59 -27.86
N ALA A 117 23.85 16.08 -26.62
CA ALA A 117 23.90 17.51 -26.29
C ALA A 117 25.28 18.13 -26.58
N THR A 118 25.38 18.84 -27.70
CA THR A 118 26.61 19.53 -28.14
C THR A 118 26.52 21.04 -27.95
N THR A 119 25.37 21.64 -28.22
CA THR A 119 25.12 23.09 -28.03
C THR A 119 24.76 23.40 -26.58
N ASP A 120 24.91 24.66 -26.16
CA ASP A 120 24.54 25.07 -24.80
C ASP A 120 23.01 25.10 -24.60
N GLU A 121 22.24 25.27 -25.69
CA GLU A 121 20.78 25.11 -25.71
C GLU A 121 20.38 23.67 -25.40
N GLN A 122 20.95 22.68 -26.12
CA GLN A 122 20.72 21.25 -25.84
C GLN A 122 21.14 20.86 -24.42
N LYS A 123 22.22 21.44 -23.88
CA LYS A 123 22.62 21.20 -22.50
C LYS A 123 21.65 21.80 -21.49
N ALA A 124 21.02 22.93 -21.80
CA ALA A 124 19.94 23.48 -20.98
C ALA A 124 18.71 22.55 -20.99
N GLU A 125 18.34 21.99 -22.15
CA GLU A 125 17.26 20.98 -22.26
C GLU A 125 17.56 19.72 -21.41
N VAL A 126 18.81 19.27 -21.35
CA VAL A 126 19.22 18.16 -20.45
C VAL A 126 19.10 18.55 -18.97
N VAL A 127 19.38 19.80 -18.60
CA VAL A 127 19.13 20.30 -17.23
C VAL A 127 17.63 20.25 -16.91
N GLU A 128 16.76 20.68 -17.83
CA GLU A 128 15.30 20.61 -17.65
C GLU A 128 14.79 19.16 -17.60
N LEU A 129 15.40 18.24 -18.35
CA LEU A 129 15.13 16.80 -18.27
C LEU A 129 15.46 16.24 -16.88
N CYS A 130 16.62 16.60 -16.32
CA CYS A 130 17.00 16.20 -14.96
C CYS A 130 16.07 16.79 -13.90
N GLU A 131 15.67 18.06 -14.04
CA GLU A 131 14.68 18.73 -13.19
C GLU A 131 13.26 18.13 -13.29
N ARG A 132 12.94 17.37 -14.35
CA ARG A 132 11.75 16.51 -14.40
C ARG A 132 11.99 15.19 -13.68
N ALA A 133 13.10 14.52 -13.95
CA ALA A 133 13.41 13.20 -13.40
C ALA A 133 13.39 13.15 -11.86
N ILE A 134 13.94 14.17 -11.18
CA ILE A 134 13.96 14.25 -9.70
C ILE A 134 12.58 14.47 -9.04
N LYS A 135 11.51 14.68 -9.82
CA LYS A 135 10.15 14.93 -9.30
C LYS A 135 9.29 13.67 -9.16
N ASP A 136 9.59 12.60 -9.88
CA ASP A 136 8.80 11.36 -9.82
C ASP A 136 9.12 10.58 -8.53
N TYR A 137 10.39 10.20 -8.36
CA TYR A 137 10.88 9.41 -7.22
C TYR A 137 12.23 9.90 -6.72
N VAL A 138 12.56 9.54 -5.48
CA VAL A 138 13.85 9.88 -4.87
C VAL A 138 14.89 8.81 -5.24
N SER A 139 15.78 9.14 -6.18
CA SER A 139 16.94 8.32 -6.55
C SER A 139 18.24 9.07 -6.36
N VAL A 140 19.20 8.42 -5.68
CA VAL A 140 20.56 8.96 -5.49
C VAL A 140 21.33 8.96 -6.81
N GLU A 141 21.08 7.97 -7.65
CA GLU A 141 21.71 7.77 -8.95
C GLU A 141 21.32 8.88 -9.94
N VAL A 142 20.02 9.22 -10.02
CA VAL A 142 19.53 10.34 -10.85
C VAL A 142 20.13 11.68 -10.39
N TRP A 143 20.19 11.91 -9.07
CA TRP A 143 20.85 13.10 -8.52
C TRP A 143 22.35 13.13 -8.85
N LEU A 144 23.04 12.00 -8.79
CA LEU A 144 24.48 11.91 -9.10
C LEU A 144 24.76 12.21 -10.57
N GLU A 145 23.99 11.63 -11.50
CA GLU A 145 24.12 11.89 -12.94
C GLU A 145 23.90 13.38 -13.26
N TYR A 146 22.84 13.98 -12.69
CA TYR A 146 22.54 15.41 -12.85
C TYR A 146 23.67 16.30 -12.29
N LEU A 147 24.24 15.95 -11.14
CA LEU A 147 25.37 16.67 -10.56
C LEU A 147 26.63 16.55 -11.43
N GLN A 148 26.95 15.35 -11.94
CA GLN A 148 28.12 15.11 -12.79
C GLN A 148 28.01 15.89 -14.11
N PHE A 149 26.87 15.80 -14.80
CA PHE A 149 26.59 16.58 -16.01
C PHE A 149 26.70 18.08 -15.74
N SER A 150 26.13 18.56 -14.62
CA SER A 150 26.20 19.97 -14.25
C SER A 150 27.64 20.44 -13.98
N ILE A 151 28.51 19.61 -13.40
CA ILE A 151 29.93 19.95 -13.19
C ILE A 151 30.66 20.14 -14.53
N GLU A 152 30.42 19.26 -15.51
CA GLU A 152 31.04 19.37 -16.83
C GLU A 152 30.51 20.59 -17.61
N TYR A 153 29.19 20.82 -17.59
CA TYR A 153 28.54 21.93 -18.28
C TYR A 153 28.89 23.31 -17.67
N MET A 154 28.90 23.43 -16.34
CA MET A 154 28.98 24.72 -15.64
C MET A 154 30.40 25.32 -15.59
N GLY A 155 31.44 24.69 -16.14
CA GLY A 155 32.76 25.31 -16.28
C GLY A 155 33.42 25.76 -14.96
N LYS A 156 34.19 26.87 -14.99
CA LYS A 156 35.02 27.34 -13.85
C LYS A 156 34.71 28.76 -13.33
N ASP A 157 33.69 29.43 -13.89
CA ASP A 157 33.37 30.81 -13.51
C ASP A 157 32.76 30.87 -12.09
N GLU A 158 33.09 31.87 -11.26
CA GLU A 158 32.65 31.93 -9.85
C GLU A 158 31.11 31.84 -9.69
N GLU A 159 30.36 32.47 -10.59
CA GLU A 159 28.89 32.40 -10.61
C GLU A 159 28.37 30.97 -10.85
N LYS A 160 29.02 30.24 -11.76
CA LYS A 160 28.63 28.87 -12.12
C LYS A 160 29.05 27.86 -11.06
N VAL A 161 30.21 28.05 -10.42
CA VAL A 161 30.60 27.31 -9.21
C VAL A 161 29.56 27.50 -8.08
N SER A 162 29.00 28.71 -7.94
CA SER A 162 27.90 28.97 -6.98
C SER A 162 26.63 28.17 -7.33
N LYS A 163 26.27 28.09 -8.62
CA LYS A 163 25.13 27.30 -9.10
C LYS A 163 25.30 25.79 -8.83
N VAL A 164 26.49 25.23 -9.11
CA VAL A 164 26.79 23.81 -8.81
C VAL A 164 26.73 23.54 -7.30
N ARG A 165 27.26 24.44 -6.45
CA ARG A 165 27.13 24.33 -4.98
C ARG A 165 25.67 24.34 -4.52
N GLN A 166 24.84 25.23 -5.07
CA GLN A 166 23.40 25.27 -4.76
C GLN A 166 22.69 23.97 -5.19
N LEU A 167 23.08 23.38 -6.32
CA LEU A 167 22.56 22.09 -6.76
C LEU A 167 22.96 20.94 -5.82
N PHE A 168 24.21 20.91 -5.36
CA PHE A 168 24.64 19.96 -4.32
C PHE A 168 23.87 20.13 -3.00
N GLU A 169 23.60 21.36 -2.56
CA GLU A 169 22.80 21.58 -1.33
C GLU A 169 21.34 21.13 -1.49
N ARG A 170 20.74 21.29 -2.68
CA ARG A 170 19.43 20.71 -3.01
C ARG A 170 19.47 19.18 -2.95
N ALA A 171 20.45 18.55 -3.60
CA ALA A 171 20.64 17.10 -3.55
C ALA A 171 20.83 16.60 -2.10
N LEU A 172 21.67 17.26 -1.30
CA LEU A 172 21.86 16.90 0.11
C LEU A 172 20.60 17.05 0.95
N THR A 173 19.74 18.03 0.66
CA THR A 173 18.44 18.21 1.32
C THR A 173 17.47 17.07 0.99
N THR A 174 17.49 16.57 -0.26
CA THR A 174 16.59 15.50 -0.72
C THR A 174 17.09 14.09 -0.38
N VAL A 175 18.37 13.78 -0.65
CA VAL A 175 18.96 12.42 -0.55
C VAL A 175 20.14 12.31 0.43
N GLY A 176 20.66 13.42 0.96
CA GLY A 176 21.86 13.41 1.83
C GLY A 176 21.69 12.67 3.16
N MET A 177 20.46 12.35 3.57
CA MET A 177 20.14 11.51 4.75
C MET A 177 19.74 10.06 4.38
N HIS A 178 19.84 9.66 3.11
CA HIS A 178 19.55 8.28 2.70
C HIS A 178 20.61 7.33 3.28
N ILE A 179 20.22 6.44 4.20
CA ILE A 179 21.15 5.67 5.04
C ILE A 179 22.19 4.87 4.25
N THR A 180 21.77 4.09 3.25
CA THR A 180 22.68 3.22 2.48
C THR A 180 23.38 3.87 1.29
N LYS A 181 22.79 4.91 0.67
CA LYS A 181 23.27 5.52 -0.58
C LYS A 181 23.67 6.99 -0.46
N GLY A 182 23.19 7.72 0.54
CA GLY A 182 23.36 9.18 0.65
C GLY A 182 24.80 9.66 0.79
N ALA A 183 25.70 8.81 1.30
CA ALA A 183 27.15 9.06 1.36
C ALA A 183 27.75 9.42 -0.02
N ILE A 184 27.22 8.83 -1.10
CA ILE A 184 27.68 9.05 -2.48
C ILE A 184 27.61 10.54 -2.88
N ILE A 185 26.54 11.25 -2.48
CA ILE A 185 26.37 12.68 -2.79
C ILE A 185 27.31 13.55 -1.95
N TRP A 186 27.53 13.18 -0.68
CA TRP A 186 28.53 13.84 0.16
C TRP A 186 29.95 13.65 -0.39
N GLU A 187 30.27 12.46 -0.92
CA GLU A 187 31.55 12.14 -1.56
C GLU A 187 31.74 12.96 -2.83
N ALA A 188 30.80 12.93 -3.76
CA ALA A 188 30.84 13.75 -4.98
C ALA A 188 31.02 15.25 -4.68
N TYR A 189 30.37 15.78 -3.62
CA TYR A 189 30.53 17.18 -3.22
C TYR A 189 31.92 17.46 -2.60
N ARG A 190 32.43 16.56 -1.74
CA ARG A 190 33.80 16.66 -1.22
C ARG A 190 34.83 16.58 -2.33
N GLU A 191 34.66 15.70 -3.32
CA GLU A 191 35.55 15.59 -4.48
C GLU A 191 35.56 16.87 -5.32
N TYR A 192 34.38 17.43 -5.63
CA TYR A 192 34.25 18.70 -6.34
C TYR A 192 34.96 19.85 -5.61
N GLU A 193 34.76 19.99 -4.30
CA GLU A 193 35.41 21.05 -3.51
C GLU A 193 36.93 20.80 -3.34
N ASN A 194 37.39 19.54 -3.31
CA ASN A 194 38.81 19.21 -3.34
C ASN A 194 39.45 19.49 -4.72
N MET A 195 38.73 19.33 -5.83
CA MET A 195 39.18 19.73 -7.17
C MET A 195 39.39 21.24 -7.26
N ILE A 196 38.47 22.04 -6.69
CA ILE A 196 38.63 23.50 -6.59
C ILE A 196 39.86 23.86 -5.75
N LEU A 197 40.04 23.21 -4.59
CA LEU A 197 41.23 23.39 -3.75
C LEU A 197 42.53 23.04 -4.50
N ALA A 198 42.54 21.96 -5.28
CA ALA A 198 43.71 21.57 -6.09
C ALA A 198 44.03 22.61 -7.17
N CYS A 199 43.02 23.23 -7.79
CA CYS A 199 43.24 24.35 -8.72
C CYS A 199 43.84 25.56 -8.00
N LEU A 200 43.30 25.96 -6.83
CA LEU A 200 43.81 27.08 -6.02
C LEU A 200 45.26 26.85 -5.52
N LEU A 201 45.64 25.60 -5.26
CA LEU A 201 47.01 25.23 -4.88
C LEU A 201 48.00 25.25 -6.07
N SER A 202 47.50 25.32 -7.31
CA SER A 202 48.32 25.32 -8.53
C SER A 202 48.54 26.70 -9.15
N SER A 203 47.81 27.71 -8.69
CA SER A 203 48.02 29.13 -9.02
C SER A 203 49.04 29.75 -8.07
N ASP A 204 50.03 30.47 -8.61
CA ASP A 204 51.11 31.15 -7.84
C ASP A 204 50.63 32.34 -6.96
N ASP A 205 49.33 32.64 -6.93
CA ASP A 205 48.79 33.79 -6.21
C ASP A 205 48.70 33.57 -4.69
N THR A 206 49.14 34.57 -3.94
CA THR A 206 49.22 34.60 -2.46
C THR A 206 47.86 34.80 -1.77
N GLU A 207 46.77 34.29 -2.35
CA GLU A 207 45.42 34.36 -1.80
C GLU A 207 45.14 33.30 -0.72
N ASN A 208 45.94 33.32 0.34
CA ASN A 208 45.74 32.50 1.54
C ASN A 208 44.30 32.59 2.10
N GLY A 209 43.61 33.72 1.89
CA GLY A 209 42.19 33.89 2.23
C GLY A 209 41.24 32.99 1.44
N ARG A 210 41.39 32.90 0.10
CA ARG A 210 40.56 32.01 -0.73
C ARG A 210 40.83 30.54 -0.40
N LYS A 211 42.11 30.17 -0.24
CA LYS A 211 42.51 28.82 0.19
C LYS A 211 41.89 28.44 1.55
N LYS A 212 41.99 29.32 2.55
CA LYS A 212 41.42 29.07 3.89
C LYS A 212 39.89 28.92 3.84
N ALA A 213 39.19 29.81 3.14
CA ALA A 213 37.75 29.70 2.96
C ALA A 213 37.33 28.39 2.26
N GLN A 214 38.16 27.88 1.33
CA GLN A 214 37.93 26.60 0.67
C GLN A 214 38.14 25.40 1.63
N LEU A 215 39.18 25.44 2.46
CA LEU A 215 39.40 24.44 3.52
C LEU A 215 38.27 24.44 4.56
N GLU A 216 37.75 25.61 4.94
CA GLU A 216 36.61 25.75 5.86
C GLU A 216 35.33 25.12 5.29
N ARG A 217 35.09 25.22 3.96
CA ARG A 217 33.97 24.54 3.28
C ARG A 217 34.11 23.02 3.35
N ILE A 218 35.27 22.47 2.99
CA ILE A 218 35.52 21.02 3.00
C ILE A 218 35.39 20.47 4.43
N LEU A 219 35.93 21.18 5.43
CA LEU A 219 35.76 20.87 6.85
C LEU A 219 34.28 20.86 7.25
N ASN A 220 33.48 21.85 6.82
CA ASN A 220 32.05 21.89 7.11
C ASN A 220 31.30 20.71 6.48
N LEU A 221 31.67 20.27 5.26
CA LEU A 221 31.09 19.07 4.64
C LEU A 221 31.37 17.81 5.47
N PHE A 222 32.62 17.59 5.93
CA PHE A 222 32.93 16.50 6.85
C PHE A 222 32.13 16.59 8.15
N LYS A 223 32.07 17.77 8.79
CA LYS A 223 31.31 18.00 10.05
C LYS A 223 29.83 17.67 9.90
N ARG A 224 29.22 18.05 8.77
CA ARG A 224 27.81 17.79 8.44
C ARG A 224 27.57 16.30 8.14
N GLN A 225 28.38 15.68 7.28
CA GLN A 225 28.24 14.26 6.92
C GLN A 225 28.41 13.34 8.13
N LEU A 226 29.45 13.55 8.96
CA LEU A 226 29.71 12.75 10.16
C LEU A 226 28.65 12.96 11.26
N SER A 227 27.78 13.97 11.11
CA SER A 227 26.60 14.16 11.96
C SER A 227 25.39 13.34 11.49
N ASN A 228 25.44 12.69 10.32
CA ASN A 228 24.38 11.84 9.78
C ASN A 228 24.71 10.34 9.96
N PRO A 229 23.70 9.48 10.24
CA PRO A 229 23.88 8.04 10.36
C PRO A 229 23.86 7.37 8.98
N LEU A 230 25.00 7.43 8.28
CA LEU A 230 25.17 6.89 6.92
C LEU A 230 26.05 5.63 6.95
N LEU A 231 25.80 4.69 6.04
CA LEU A 231 26.63 3.50 5.85
C LEU A 231 28.09 3.90 5.57
N ASP A 232 29.04 3.05 6.01
CA ASP A 232 30.49 3.24 5.86
C ASP A 232 31.08 4.55 6.45
N MET A 233 30.34 5.26 7.31
CA MET A 233 30.80 6.52 7.95
C MET A 233 32.13 6.42 8.73
N ASP A 234 32.54 5.21 9.12
CA ASP A 234 33.84 4.96 9.74
C ASP A 234 35.00 5.30 8.77
N LYS A 235 34.86 4.96 7.47
CA LYS A 235 35.82 5.33 6.41
C LYS A 235 35.87 6.85 6.22
N THR A 236 34.72 7.50 6.22
CA THR A 236 34.63 8.98 6.17
C THR A 236 35.35 9.63 7.37
N TYR A 237 35.34 8.98 8.53
CA TYR A 237 36.05 9.48 9.72
C TYR A 237 37.57 9.29 9.60
N GLU A 238 38.04 8.17 9.04
CA GLU A 238 39.45 7.93 8.71
C GLU A 238 39.97 8.93 7.64
N GLU A 239 39.17 9.22 6.61
CA GLU A 239 39.44 10.27 5.62
C GLU A 239 39.53 11.65 6.29
N TYR A 240 38.59 11.99 7.16
CA TYR A 240 38.57 13.24 7.91
C TYR A 240 39.84 13.39 8.79
N GLN A 241 40.24 12.34 9.51
CA GLN A 241 41.48 12.33 10.28
C GLN A 241 42.72 12.54 9.40
N SER A 242 42.77 11.88 8.25
CA SER A 242 43.85 12.02 7.26
C SER A 242 43.91 13.44 6.66
N TRP A 243 42.74 14.05 6.43
CA TRP A 243 42.62 15.42 5.96
C TRP A 243 43.05 16.44 7.02
N CYS A 244 42.65 16.23 8.29
CA CYS A 244 43.09 17.05 9.42
C CYS A 244 44.61 16.96 9.65
N ALA A 245 45.21 15.77 9.49
CA ALA A 245 46.67 15.63 9.56
C ALA A 245 47.41 16.44 8.48
N LYS A 246 46.76 16.72 7.33
CA LYS A 246 47.33 17.48 6.21
C LYS A 246 47.06 18.98 6.25
N TYR A 247 45.87 19.40 6.71
CA TYR A 247 45.40 20.79 6.64
C TYR A 247 44.90 21.39 7.97
N GLY A 248 44.84 20.62 9.05
CA GLY A 248 44.26 21.02 10.34
C GLY A 248 45.05 22.10 11.10
N THR A 249 46.24 22.49 10.63
CA THR A 249 46.96 23.67 11.13
C THR A 249 46.49 24.97 10.50
N GLU A 250 45.75 24.93 9.38
CA GLU A 250 45.27 26.10 8.64
C GLU A 250 43.84 26.52 9.03
N VAL A 251 43.09 25.65 9.72
CA VAL A 251 41.65 25.78 10.02
C VAL A 251 41.27 25.16 11.36
N ASP A 252 40.30 25.74 12.05
CA ASP A 252 39.83 25.23 13.36
C ASP A 252 38.93 23.99 13.20
N THR A 253 39.52 22.82 13.43
CA THR A 253 38.91 21.52 13.23
C THR A 253 37.85 21.16 14.29
N ASP A 254 37.94 21.66 15.53
CA ASP A 254 37.14 21.23 16.69
C ASP A 254 36.93 19.70 16.74
N GLU A 255 38.03 18.95 16.71
CA GLU A 255 38.02 17.47 16.59
C GLU A 255 37.20 16.78 17.69
N LYS A 256 37.14 17.38 18.88
CA LYS A 256 36.36 16.84 20.02
C LYS A 256 34.87 16.85 19.73
N SER A 257 34.36 17.93 19.14
CA SER A 257 32.95 18.04 18.73
C SER A 257 32.65 17.08 17.58
N VAL A 258 33.52 17.02 16.56
CA VAL A 258 33.34 16.10 15.42
C VAL A 258 33.33 14.64 15.87
N SER A 259 34.28 14.24 16.73
CA SER A 259 34.34 12.88 17.29
C SER A 259 33.09 12.53 18.12
N LYS A 260 32.52 13.50 18.84
CA LYS A 260 31.27 13.33 19.59
C LYS A 260 30.06 13.15 18.66
N CYS A 261 29.96 13.94 17.59
CA CYS A 261 28.91 13.79 16.58
C CYS A 261 29.01 12.44 15.87
N TYR A 262 30.20 12.07 15.38
CA TYR A 262 30.50 10.77 14.78
C TYR A 262 30.04 9.60 15.66
N LYS A 263 30.46 9.55 16.94
CA LYS A 263 30.06 8.49 17.88
C LYS A 263 28.56 8.40 18.08
N ARG A 264 27.86 9.54 18.16
CA ARG A 264 26.39 9.59 18.28
C ARG A 264 25.71 9.05 17.01
N SER A 265 26.22 9.39 15.84
CA SER A 265 25.65 8.99 14.56
C SER A 265 25.93 7.52 14.22
N SER A 266 27.11 7.00 14.57
CA SER A 266 27.46 5.58 14.46
C SER A 266 26.60 4.71 15.38
N ALA A 267 26.30 5.16 16.61
CA ALA A 267 25.34 4.49 17.49
C ALA A 267 23.91 4.46 16.92
N LYS A 268 23.45 5.56 16.30
CA LYS A 268 22.17 5.60 15.57
C LYS A 268 22.18 4.63 14.38
N LEU A 269 23.20 4.65 13.53
CA LEU A 269 23.35 3.75 12.39
C LEU A 269 23.26 2.28 12.84
N THR A 270 23.98 1.91 13.91
CA THR A 270 23.95 0.55 14.47
C THR A 270 22.53 0.09 14.83
N SER A 271 21.68 0.99 15.33
CA SER A 271 20.26 0.69 15.63
C SER A 271 19.37 0.56 14.39
N PHE A 272 19.82 1.06 13.23
CA PHE A 272 19.08 1.03 11.97
C PHE A 272 19.43 -0.18 11.10
N LEU A 273 20.67 -0.68 11.17
CA LEU A 273 21.15 -1.82 10.38
C LEU A 273 20.20 -3.05 10.38
N PRO A 274 19.60 -3.49 11.51
CA PRO A 274 18.69 -4.65 11.49
C PRO A 274 17.42 -4.45 10.63
N TYR A 275 17.02 -3.20 10.40
CA TYR A 275 15.89 -2.86 9.54
C TYR A 275 16.31 -2.78 8.07
N GLU A 276 17.48 -2.20 7.79
CA GLU A 276 18.08 -2.16 6.44
C GLU A 276 18.39 -3.58 5.93
N GLU A 277 18.97 -4.43 6.78
CA GLU A 277 19.16 -5.87 6.53
C GLU A 277 17.84 -6.56 6.18
N LYS A 278 16.77 -6.24 6.93
CA LYS A 278 15.45 -6.82 6.67
C LYS A 278 14.92 -6.40 5.29
N LEU A 279 15.01 -5.12 4.91
CA LEU A 279 14.59 -4.63 3.60
C LEU A 279 15.29 -5.38 2.46
N VAL A 280 16.63 -5.53 2.54
CA VAL A 280 17.43 -6.24 1.53
C VAL A 280 17.16 -7.75 1.50
N SER A 281 16.80 -8.35 2.63
CA SER A 281 16.55 -9.80 2.73
C SER A 281 15.22 -10.28 2.13
N VAL A 282 14.27 -9.36 1.91
CA VAL A 282 12.90 -9.67 1.50
C VAL A 282 12.78 -9.77 -0.02
N GLN A 283 11.96 -10.72 -0.50
CA GLN A 283 11.73 -10.95 -1.94
C GLN A 283 10.29 -10.68 -2.39
N GLY A 284 9.33 -10.55 -1.47
CA GLY A 284 7.91 -10.33 -1.79
C GLY A 284 7.40 -8.94 -1.39
N GLN A 285 6.63 -8.28 -2.26
CA GLN A 285 6.07 -6.94 -2.02
C GLN A 285 5.29 -6.81 -0.69
N SER A 286 4.49 -7.82 -0.32
CA SER A 286 3.75 -7.80 0.96
C SER A 286 4.67 -7.88 2.18
N GLU A 287 5.76 -8.65 2.10
CA GLU A 287 6.75 -8.73 3.17
C GLU A 287 7.59 -7.45 3.24
N LEU A 288 7.81 -6.79 2.10
CA LEU A 288 8.56 -5.54 1.97
C LEU A 288 7.75 -4.39 2.56
N LEU A 289 6.43 -4.37 2.31
CA LEU A 289 5.47 -3.49 2.94
C LEU A 289 5.47 -3.64 4.47
N ASP A 290 5.48 -4.87 4.99
CA ASP A 290 5.57 -5.14 6.43
C ASP A 290 6.95 -4.78 7.02
N ALA A 291 8.03 -4.90 6.24
CA ALA A 291 9.36 -4.43 6.63
C ALA A 291 9.41 -2.90 6.72
N TYR A 292 8.93 -2.18 5.70
CA TYR A 292 8.84 -0.72 5.70
C TYR A 292 7.91 -0.19 6.80
N LYS A 293 6.72 -0.78 7.01
CA LYS A 293 5.81 -0.38 8.10
C LYS A 293 6.44 -0.58 9.49
N GLY A 294 7.13 -1.71 9.70
CA GLY A 294 7.88 -1.96 10.93
C GLY A 294 9.00 -0.95 11.17
N TYR A 295 9.70 -0.55 10.09
CA TYR A 295 10.80 0.41 10.18
C TYR A 295 10.31 1.85 10.38
N LEU A 296 9.26 2.27 9.65
CA LEU A 296 8.59 3.56 9.81
C LEU A 296 8.05 3.75 11.24
N LEU A 297 7.46 2.70 11.84
CA LEU A 297 7.01 2.75 13.23
C LEU A 297 8.15 3.02 14.21
N TYR A 298 9.31 2.39 13.99
CA TYR A 298 10.51 2.61 14.80
C TYR A 298 11.09 4.02 14.60
N ILE A 299 11.24 4.47 13.34
CA ILE A 299 11.81 5.78 13.01
C ILE A 299 10.91 6.92 13.50
N LYS A 300 9.58 6.83 13.35
CA LYS A 300 8.59 7.78 13.91
C LYS A 300 8.73 8.00 15.42
N GLN A 301 9.28 7.03 16.16
CA GLN A 301 9.49 7.12 17.61
C GLN A 301 10.90 7.60 18.01
N ASN A 302 11.91 7.40 17.15
CA ASN A 302 13.32 7.56 17.52
C ASN A 302 14.08 8.64 16.74
N ASN A 303 13.65 8.99 15.51
CA ASN A 303 14.33 9.99 14.68
C ASN A 303 13.39 10.62 13.63
N LEU A 304 12.75 11.75 13.97
CA LEU A 304 11.76 12.39 13.10
C LEU A 304 12.34 12.85 11.74
N ASP A 305 13.61 13.28 11.73
CA ASP A 305 14.30 13.78 10.53
C ASP A 305 14.41 12.74 9.41
N LEU A 306 14.36 11.44 9.76
CA LEU A 306 14.45 10.33 8.80
C LEU A 306 13.10 9.83 8.29
N VAL A 307 11.97 10.31 8.84
CA VAL A 307 10.65 9.79 8.47
C VAL A 307 10.33 10.06 7.00
N THR A 308 10.57 11.29 6.52
CA THR A 308 10.29 11.70 5.14
C THR A 308 11.11 10.90 4.13
N ILE A 309 12.43 10.80 4.31
CA ILE A 309 13.30 10.03 3.40
C ILE A 309 12.97 8.52 3.43
N LEU A 310 12.52 7.98 4.57
CA LEU A 310 12.08 6.58 4.64
C LEU A 310 10.75 6.35 3.91
N TYR A 311 9.82 7.31 3.94
CA TYR A 311 8.62 7.26 3.10
C TYR A 311 8.94 7.35 1.61
N GLU A 312 9.81 8.27 1.21
CA GLU A 312 10.19 8.43 -0.20
C GLU A 312 10.87 7.17 -0.75
N ARG A 313 11.71 6.50 0.06
CA ARG A 313 12.25 5.17 -0.26
C ARG A 313 11.16 4.11 -0.39
N ALA A 314 10.25 4.03 0.59
CA ALA A 314 9.14 3.08 0.56
C ALA A 314 8.22 3.28 -0.65
N ILE A 315 7.98 4.53 -1.07
CA ILE A 315 7.21 4.89 -2.26
C ILE A 315 7.96 4.56 -3.55
N THR A 316 9.29 4.67 -3.56
CA THR A 316 10.10 4.28 -4.73
C THR A 316 10.04 2.76 -4.96
N ASP A 317 10.08 1.96 -3.90
CA ASP A 317 10.03 0.49 -3.98
C ASP A 317 8.60 -0.08 -4.13
N LEU A 318 7.59 0.61 -3.58
CA LEU A 318 6.19 0.16 -3.49
C LEU A 318 5.23 1.25 -4.00
N SER A 319 5.53 1.81 -5.17
CA SER A 319 4.85 2.97 -5.75
C SER A 319 3.34 2.81 -5.94
N LEU A 320 2.85 1.59 -6.17
CA LEU A 320 1.42 1.31 -6.37
C LEU A 320 0.68 0.98 -5.05
N GLU A 321 1.38 0.89 -3.91
CA GLU A 321 0.80 0.48 -2.63
C GLU A 321 0.05 1.64 -1.95
N THR A 322 -1.28 1.59 -2.04
CA THR A 322 -2.17 2.65 -1.57
C THR A 322 -2.01 2.95 -0.07
N SER A 323 -1.70 1.96 0.77
CA SER A 323 -1.59 2.20 2.22
C SER A 323 -0.34 2.99 2.62
N ILE A 324 0.75 2.98 1.82
CA ILE A 324 1.94 3.80 2.09
C ILE A 324 1.65 5.26 1.76
N TRP A 325 1.09 5.55 0.57
CA TRP A 325 0.75 6.91 0.17
C TRP A 325 -0.20 7.60 1.15
N LEU A 326 -1.24 6.90 1.61
CA LEU A 326 -2.21 7.47 2.56
C LEU A 326 -1.59 7.74 3.95
N ASP A 327 -0.71 6.88 4.46
CA ASP A 327 0.02 7.12 5.72
C ASP A 327 1.07 8.23 5.56
N TYR A 328 1.71 8.35 4.39
CA TYR A 328 2.66 9.44 4.11
C TYR A 328 1.96 10.80 4.03
N ILE A 329 0.86 10.91 3.28
CA ILE A 329 0.05 12.13 3.19
C ILE A 329 -0.47 12.50 4.59
N ALA A 330 -1.00 11.54 5.35
CA ALA A 330 -1.48 11.79 6.72
C ALA A 330 -0.37 12.21 7.69
N TYR A 331 0.86 11.72 7.50
CA TYR A 331 2.03 12.19 8.23
C TYR A 331 2.38 13.64 7.85
N LEU A 332 2.44 13.95 6.56
CA LEU A 332 2.76 15.30 6.09
C LEU A 332 1.70 16.33 6.52
N GLU A 333 0.40 16.05 6.35
CA GLU A 333 -0.71 16.91 6.81
C GLU A 333 -0.64 17.28 8.30
N LYS A 334 0.02 16.45 9.11
CA LYS A 334 0.27 16.67 10.54
C LYS A 334 1.54 17.49 10.81
N VAL A 335 2.55 17.43 9.93
CA VAL A 335 3.84 18.13 10.07
C VAL A 335 3.81 19.51 9.42
N SER A 336 3.19 19.63 8.25
CA SER A 336 3.09 20.87 7.46
C SER A 336 1.82 20.86 6.61
N ARG A 337 1.15 22.00 6.55
CA ARG A 337 0.00 22.23 5.65
C ARG A 337 0.30 23.21 4.50
N LEU A 338 1.58 23.46 4.22
CA LEU A 338 1.98 24.37 3.15
C LEU A 338 1.74 23.73 1.77
N ALA A 339 1.18 24.51 0.84
CA ALA A 339 0.91 24.10 -0.53
C ALA A 339 2.18 23.56 -1.22
N ASP A 340 3.30 24.28 -1.11
CA ASP A 340 4.60 23.92 -1.69
C ASP A 340 5.12 22.53 -1.26
N VAL A 341 4.64 22.01 -0.13
CA VAL A 341 5.02 20.68 0.40
C VAL A 341 4.01 19.62 0.00
N LEU A 342 2.70 19.89 0.10
CA LEU A 342 1.65 18.88 -0.09
C LEU A 342 1.13 18.77 -1.52
N ASP A 343 1.01 19.87 -2.27
CA ASP A 343 0.49 19.87 -3.66
C ASP A 343 1.34 18.97 -4.59
N PRO A 344 2.69 18.98 -4.53
CA PRO A 344 3.51 18.04 -5.30
C PRO A 344 3.31 16.58 -4.89
N ILE A 345 3.05 16.31 -3.61
CA ILE A 345 2.85 14.94 -3.09
C ILE A 345 1.47 14.41 -3.51
N TYR A 346 0.42 15.24 -3.49
CA TYR A 346 -0.87 14.85 -4.05
C TYR A 346 -0.78 14.61 -5.56
N HIS A 347 -0.06 15.45 -6.30
CA HIS A 347 0.18 15.25 -7.72
C HIS A 347 0.88 13.91 -7.98
N ARG A 348 1.99 13.62 -7.29
CA ARG A 348 2.69 12.32 -7.40
C ARG A 348 1.80 11.15 -6.99
N ALA A 349 1.06 11.24 -5.89
CA ALA A 349 0.13 10.19 -5.45
C ALA A 349 -0.95 9.91 -6.50
N SER A 350 -1.57 10.95 -7.07
CA SER A 350 -2.63 10.81 -8.08
C SER A 350 -2.15 10.14 -9.38
N ARG A 351 -0.87 10.29 -9.74
CA ARG A 351 -0.25 9.60 -10.89
C ARG A 351 0.16 8.15 -10.60
N ASN A 352 0.41 7.82 -9.34
CA ASN A 352 0.83 6.49 -8.90
C ASN A 352 -0.33 5.55 -8.55
N ILE A 353 -1.34 6.10 -7.87
CA ILE A 353 -2.54 5.38 -7.41
C ILE A 353 -3.82 6.11 -7.86
N PRO A 354 -4.02 6.36 -9.18
CA PRO A 354 -5.15 7.12 -9.71
C PRO A 354 -6.53 6.57 -9.29
N TRP A 355 -6.63 5.25 -9.08
CA TRP A 355 -7.82 4.56 -8.59
C TRP A 355 -8.16 4.84 -7.11
N CYS A 356 -7.34 5.59 -6.36
CA CYS A 356 -7.60 5.90 -4.96
C CYS A 356 -8.39 7.21 -4.82
N SER A 357 -9.71 7.12 -4.78
CA SER A 357 -10.62 8.28 -4.60
C SER A 357 -10.27 9.16 -3.39
N THR A 358 -9.76 8.56 -2.30
CA THR A 358 -9.35 9.25 -1.08
C THR A 358 -8.23 10.28 -1.31
N VAL A 359 -7.29 10.02 -2.23
CA VAL A 359 -6.22 10.96 -2.57
C VAL A 359 -6.82 12.23 -3.21
N TRP A 360 -7.67 12.05 -4.22
CA TRP A 360 -8.36 13.15 -4.90
C TRP A 360 -9.27 13.96 -3.95
N GLN A 361 -10.02 13.27 -3.09
CA GLN A 361 -10.85 13.89 -2.06
C GLN A 361 -10.06 14.71 -1.03
N LYS A 362 -8.87 14.24 -0.63
CA LYS A 362 -7.96 14.98 0.25
C LYS A 362 -7.35 16.18 -0.48
N TRP A 363 -6.88 15.99 -1.71
CA TRP A 363 -6.29 17.04 -2.52
C TRP A 363 -7.25 18.23 -2.72
N MET A 364 -8.50 17.97 -3.11
CA MET A 364 -9.52 19.04 -3.25
C MET A 364 -9.75 19.83 -1.95
N ARG A 365 -9.78 19.13 -0.79
CA ARG A 365 -9.93 19.79 0.53
C ARG A 365 -8.70 20.61 0.91
N SER A 366 -7.49 20.15 0.60
CA SER A 366 -6.25 20.93 0.80
C SER A 366 -6.17 22.13 -0.16
N CYS A 367 -6.57 21.99 -1.43
CA CYS A 367 -6.62 23.11 -2.37
C CYS A 367 -7.56 24.23 -1.89
N GLU A 368 -8.67 23.87 -1.24
CA GLU A 368 -9.57 24.86 -0.61
C GLU A 368 -8.95 25.51 0.64
N GLU A 369 -8.20 24.76 1.46
CA GLU A 369 -7.43 25.31 2.60
C GLU A 369 -6.36 26.33 2.13
N TRP A 370 -5.90 26.21 0.89
CA TRP A 370 -4.97 27.13 0.22
C TRP A 370 -5.66 28.23 -0.62
N ASP A 371 -6.99 28.35 -0.57
CA ASP A 371 -7.82 29.25 -1.37
C ASP A 371 -7.50 29.22 -2.89
N LYS A 372 -7.19 28.03 -3.42
CA LYS A 372 -6.98 27.85 -4.87
C LYS A 372 -8.27 28.16 -5.65
N HIS A 373 -8.08 28.64 -6.88
CA HIS A 373 -9.19 29.04 -7.73
C HIS A 373 -10.10 27.86 -8.08
N ILE A 374 -11.40 28.11 -8.23
CA ILE A 374 -12.43 27.08 -8.48
C ILE A 374 -12.12 26.21 -9.71
N SER A 375 -11.50 26.78 -10.75
CA SER A 375 -11.11 26.03 -11.94
C SER A 375 -10.02 24.98 -11.68
N GLU A 376 -9.13 25.17 -10.70
CA GLU A 376 -8.14 24.15 -10.33
C GLU A 376 -8.81 22.96 -9.65
N ILE A 377 -9.71 23.23 -8.69
CA ILE A 377 -10.43 22.19 -7.96
C ILE A 377 -11.39 21.44 -8.90
N GLN A 378 -12.04 22.15 -9.84
CA GLN A 378 -12.81 21.52 -10.91
C GLN A 378 -11.91 20.64 -11.80
N LYS A 379 -10.71 21.11 -12.20
CA LYS A 379 -9.77 20.28 -12.98
C LYS A 379 -9.34 19.02 -12.23
N ILE A 380 -9.12 19.10 -10.92
CA ILE A 380 -8.84 17.94 -10.06
C ILE A 380 -10.03 16.95 -10.07
N LEU A 381 -11.28 17.45 -10.01
CA LEU A 381 -12.47 16.61 -10.14
C LEU A 381 -12.57 15.91 -11.51
N GLU A 382 -12.41 16.63 -12.63
CA GLU A 382 -12.51 16.02 -13.97
C GLU A 382 -11.40 14.97 -14.18
N ASN A 383 -10.17 15.27 -13.74
CA ASN A 383 -9.06 14.32 -13.76
C ASN A 383 -9.38 13.06 -12.94
N ALA A 384 -9.91 13.22 -11.72
CA ALA A 384 -10.32 12.13 -10.86
C ALA A 384 -11.46 11.28 -11.46
N LEU A 385 -12.45 11.91 -12.12
CA LEU A 385 -13.53 11.18 -12.80
C LEU A 385 -13.02 10.39 -14.01
N SER A 386 -12.05 10.92 -14.76
CA SER A 386 -11.42 10.24 -15.90
C SER A 386 -10.47 9.11 -15.51
N ALA A 387 -9.85 9.19 -14.31
CA ALA A 387 -8.92 8.19 -13.79
C ALA A 387 -9.54 6.80 -13.58
N GLY A 388 -10.84 6.75 -13.26
CA GLY A 388 -11.58 5.50 -13.08
C GLY A 388 -11.49 4.92 -11.66
N PHE A 389 -12.64 4.52 -11.08
CA PHE A 389 -12.70 3.84 -9.79
C PHE A 389 -13.44 2.50 -9.90
N SER A 390 -13.11 1.57 -9.00
CA SER A 390 -13.68 0.22 -9.00
C SER A 390 -15.07 0.12 -8.36
N THR A 391 -15.49 1.13 -7.59
CA THR A 391 -16.79 1.14 -6.90
C THR A 391 -17.59 2.41 -7.19
N ALA A 392 -18.92 2.31 -7.21
CA ALA A 392 -19.79 3.49 -7.28
C ALA A 392 -19.66 4.40 -6.05
N GLU A 393 -19.23 3.85 -4.91
CA GLU A 393 -19.02 4.61 -3.66
C GLU A 393 -17.89 5.63 -3.79
N ASP A 394 -16.82 5.27 -4.48
CA ASP A 394 -15.71 6.19 -4.78
C ASP A 394 -16.18 7.42 -5.57
N TYR A 395 -16.97 7.21 -6.62
CA TYR A 395 -17.57 8.29 -7.41
C TYR A 395 -18.53 9.14 -6.58
N ARG A 396 -19.38 8.55 -5.74
CA ARG A 396 -20.27 9.30 -4.83
C ARG A 396 -19.48 10.19 -3.87
N ASN A 397 -18.47 9.63 -3.21
CA ASN A 397 -17.68 10.34 -2.20
C ASN A 397 -16.88 11.49 -2.82
N LEU A 398 -16.41 11.32 -4.06
CA LEU A 398 -15.78 12.38 -4.85
C LEU A 398 -16.76 13.52 -5.18
N TRP A 399 -17.95 13.19 -5.72
CA TRP A 399 -19.01 14.17 -6.01
C TRP A 399 -19.48 14.91 -4.75
N ILE A 400 -19.72 14.20 -3.65
CA ILE A 400 -20.09 14.80 -2.36
C ILE A 400 -19.00 15.76 -1.88
N THR A 401 -17.72 15.39 -1.97
CA THR A 401 -16.60 16.27 -1.57
C THR A 401 -16.58 17.58 -2.38
N TYR A 402 -16.87 17.53 -3.69
CA TYR A 402 -16.96 18.73 -4.52
C TYR A 402 -18.22 19.57 -4.21
N LEU A 403 -19.37 18.94 -3.96
CA LEU A 403 -20.60 19.63 -3.56
C LEU A 403 -20.44 20.29 -2.16
N GLU A 404 -19.74 19.64 -1.23
CA GLU A 404 -19.34 20.20 0.08
C GLU A 404 -18.43 21.42 -0.04
N TYR A 405 -17.54 21.45 -1.04
CA TYR A 405 -16.73 22.61 -1.39
C TYR A 405 -17.59 23.75 -1.94
N LEU A 406 -18.42 23.50 -2.95
CA LEU A 406 -19.29 24.54 -3.53
C LEU A 406 -20.24 25.14 -2.48
N ARG A 407 -20.82 24.31 -1.60
CA ARG A 407 -21.64 24.77 -0.47
C ARG A 407 -20.88 25.74 0.44
N ARG A 408 -19.61 25.47 0.76
CA ARG A 408 -18.81 26.34 1.65
C ARG A 408 -18.47 27.68 1.00
N ARG A 409 -18.30 27.71 -0.32
CA ARG A 409 -18.11 28.98 -1.06
C ARG A 409 -19.38 29.80 -1.21
N LEU A 410 -20.57 29.23 -1.06
CA LEU A 410 -21.85 29.98 -1.15
C LEU A 410 -21.90 31.19 -0.20
N GLU A 411 -21.30 31.08 0.98
CA GLU A 411 -21.23 32.16 1.99
C GLU A 411 -20.28 33.30 1.59
N GLN A 412 -19.46 33.14 0.54
CA GLN A 412 -18.51 34.14 0.03
C GLN A 412 -19.12 35.04 -1.07
N TYR A 413 -20.25 34.67 -1.67
CA TYR A 413 -20.86 35.41 -2.79
C TYR A 413 -21.85 36.48 -2.28
N PRO A 414 -21.81 37.72 -2.84
CA PRO A 414 -22.84 38.72 -2.58
C PRO A 414 -24.23 38.26 -3.00
N ASP A 415 -25.29 38.75 -2.35
CA ASP A 415 -26.67 38.34 -2.61
C ASP A 415 -27.10 38.48 -4.09
N GLU A 416 -26.55 39.46 -4.82
CA GLU A 416 -26.81 39.69 -6.25
C GLU A 416 -26.26 38.58 -7.17
N GLU A 417 -25.21 37.88 -6.74
CA GLU A 417 -24.60 36.76 -7.48
C GLU A 417 -24.98 35.40 -6.87
N ARG A 418 -25.45 35.38 -5.62
CA ARG A 418 -25.81 34.19 -4.86
C ARG A 418 -26.82 33.30 -5.58
N GLU A 419 -27.86 33.85 -6.19
CA GLU A 419 -28.84 33.04 -6.94
C GLU A 419 -28.24 32.39 -8.19
N LYS A 420 -27.34 33.09 -8.90
CA LYS A 420 -26.61 32.51 -10.05
C LYS A 420 -25.71 31.36 -9.58
N TYR A 421 -25.09 31.51 -8.42
CA TYR A 421 -24.25 30.46 -7.83
C TYR A 421 -25.07 29.27 -7.29
N LEU A 422 -26.27 29.51 -6.76
CA LEU A 422 -27.23 28.46 -6.41
C LEU A 422 -27.65 27.63 -7.64
N ASP A 423 -27.91 28.27 -8.79
CA ASP A 423 -28.17 27.58 -10.06
C ASP A 423 -26.96 26.71 -10.51
N VAL A 424 -25.73 27.20 -10.37
CA VAL A 424 -24.51 26.39 -10.62
C VAL A 424 -24.44 25.17 -9.70
N ILE A 425 -24.77 25.32 -8.41
CA ILE A 425 -24.81 24.19 -7.45
C ILE A 425 -25.90 23.19 -7.83
N ARG A 426 -27.13 23.65 -8.14
CA ARG A 426 -28.26 22.82 -8.60
C ARG A 426 -27.93 22.04 -9.87
N LYS A 427 -27.26 22.68 -10.84
CA LYS A 427 -26.75 22.02 -12.06
C LYS A 427 -25.67 20.98 -11.73
N THR A 428 -24.82 21.25 -10.74
CA THR A 428 -23.79 20.29 -10.29
C THR A 428 -24.40 19.07 -9.59
N PHE A 429 -25.43 19.26 -8.75
CA PHE A 429 -26.19 18.14 -8.16
C PHE A 429 -26.83 17.24 -9.23
N ASN A 430 -27.50 17.84 -10.23
CA ASN A 430 -28.04 17.10 -11.37
C ASN A 430 -26.93 16.32 -12.10
N ARG A 431 -25.82 16.98 -12.46
CA ARG A 431 -24.67 16.35 -13.13
C ARG A 431 -24.12 15.16 -12.33
N ALA A 432 -24.04 15.27 -11.01
CA ALA A 432 -23.59 14.17 -10.15
C ALA A 432 -24.54 12.96 -10.20
N CYS A 433 -25.86 13.20 -10.15
CA CYS A 433 -26.88 12.16 -10.25
C CYS A 433 -26.88 11.50 -11.64
N GLU A 434 -26.86 12.29 -12.71
CA GLU A 434 -26.78 11.82 -14.10
C GLU A 434 -25.51 10.99 -14.35
N HIS A 435 -24.37 11.43 -13.84
CA HIS A 435 -23.09 10.72 -13.96
C HIS A 435 -23.17 9.32 -13.33
N LEU A 436 -23.68 9.21 -12.10
CA LEU A 436 -23.81 7.93 -11.41
C LEU A 436 -24.84 7.03 -12.10
N ALA A 437 -26.00 7.57 -12.49
CA ALA A 437 -27.03 6.84 -13.19
C ALA A 437 -26.56 6.30 -14.55
N LYS A 438 -25.73 7.06 -15.29
CA LYS A 438 -25.18 6.66 -16.58
C LYS A 438 -24.28 5.43 -16.50
N TYR A 439 -23.44 5.32 -15.47
CA TYR A 439 -22.45 4.24 -15.35
C TYR A 439 -22.91 3.07 -14.46
N PHE A 440 -23.77 3.33 -13.47
CA PHE A 440 -24.14 2.35 -12.43
C PHE A 440 -25.66 2.18 -12.25
N GLY A 441 -26.50 2.97 -12.94
CA GLY A 441 -27.94 2.98 -12.71
C GLY A 441 -28.30 3.34 -11.27
N LEU A 442 -29.34 2.70 -10.72
CA LEU A 442 -29.78 2.89 -9.33
C LEU A 442 -28.75 2.40 -8.30
N ASP A 443 -27.91 1.42 -8.66
CA ASP A 443 -26.80 0.95 -7.80
C ASP A 443 -25.69 2.01 -7.65
N GLY A 444 -25.74 3.08 -8.44
CA GLY A 444 -24.87 4.26 -8.31
C GLY A 444 -25.03 5.00 -6.99
N ASP A 445 -26.25 5.11 -6.47
CA ASP A 445 -26.55 5.68 -5.15
C ASP A 445 -27.71 4.95 -4.44
N PRO A 446 -27.48 3.72 -3.93
CA PRO A 446 -28.53 2.85 -3.41
C PRO A 446 -29.23 3.35 -2.15
N ASN A 447 -28.77 4.45 -1.55
CA ASN A 447 -29.38 5.10 -0.39
C ASN A 447 -29.76 6.55 -0.68
N CYS A 448 -29.73 6.98 -1.95
CA CYS A 448 -30.00 8.35 -2.37
C CYS A 448 -29.21 9.41 -1.57
N VAL A 449 -27.94 9.14 -1.20
CA VAL A 449 -27.12 10.01 -0.34
C VAL A 449 -26.96 11.41 -0.95
N ILE A 450 -26.80 11.51 -2.28
CA ILE A 450 -26.67 12.79 -2.98
C ILE A 450 -28.01 13.54 -2.98
N LEU A 451 -29.13 12.87 -3.25
CA LEU A 451 -30.46 13.49 -3.20
C LEU A 451 -30.84 13.92 -1.77
N GLN A 452 -30.51 13.13 -0.76
CA GLN A 452 -30.68 13.51 0.65
C GLN A 452 -29.84 14.74 1.00
N TYR A 453 -28.61 14.84 0.48
CA TYR A 453 -27.78 16.02 0.69
C TYR A 453 -28.33 17.24 -0.05
N TRP A 454 -28.83 17.07 -1.26
CA TRP A 454 -29.46 18.13 -2.04
C TRP A 454 -30.75 18.64 -1.36
N ALA A 455 -31.61 17.74 -0.87
CA ALA A 455 -32.81 18.12 -0.14
C ALA A 455 -32.50 18.93 1.13
N ARG A 456 -31.44 18.55 1.87
CA ARG A 456 -30.92 19.36 2.97
C ARG A 456 -30.34 20.69 2.49
N PHE A 457 -29.63 20.72 1.37
CA PHE A 457 -29.06 21.95 0.81
C PHE A 457 -30.14 22.98 0.45
N GLU A 458 -31.19 22.58 -0.27
CA GLU A 458 -32.28 23.51 -0.66
C GLU A 458 -32.99 24.08 0.58
N ALA A 459 -33.35 23.22 1.55
CA ALA A 459 -34.04 23.64 2.77
C ALA A 459 -33.18 24.51 3.72
N ILE A 460 -31.87 24.25 3.83
CA ILE A 460 -30.99 24.93 4.81
C ILE A 460 -30.32 26.17 4.21
N HIS A 461 -29.93 26.13 2.94
CA HIS A 461 -29.06 27.14 2.32
C HIS A 461 -29.70 27.94 1.19
N ALA A 462 -30.73 27.40 0.53
CA ALA A 462 -31.48 28.11 -0.52
C ALA A 462 -32.86 28.61 -0.05
N ASP A 463 -33.31 28.23 1.15
CA ASP A 463 -34.65 28.52 1.72
C ASP A 463 -35.82 27.98 0.84
N ASP A 464 -35.55 26.98 -0.01
CA ASP A 464 -36.54 26.35 -0.89
C ASP A 464 -36.99 24.99 -0.34
N MET A 465 -37.94 25.05 0.59
CA MET A 465 -38.57 23.86 1.14
C MET A 465 -39.51 23.15 0.13
N GLU A 466 -39.98 23.82 -0.94
CA GLU A 466 -40.79 23.13 -1.96
C GLU A 466 -39.93 22.19 -2.80
N GLN A 467 -38.75 22.63 -3.21
CA GLN A 467 -37.79 21.79 -3.93
C GLN A 467 -37.25 20.67 -3.03
N ALA A 468 -36.99 20.93 -1.75
CA ALA A 468 -36.64 19.89 -0.79
C ALA A 468 -37.73 18.79 -0.66
N ARG A 469 -39.01 19.19 -0.64
CA ARG A 469 -40.15 18.24 -0.61
C ARG A 469 -40.27 17.42 -1.90
N ARG A 470 -39.95 17.99 -3.07
CA ARG A 470 -39.90 17.26 -4.36
C ARG A 470 -38.80 16.20 -4.33
N LEU A 471 -37.58 16.59 -3.96
CA LEU A 471 -36.44 15.67 -3.83
C LEU A 471 -36.75 14.52 -2.85
N TRP A 472 -37.42 14.80 -1.71
CA TRP A 472 -37.88 13.74 -0.81
C TRP A 472 -38.98 12.84 -1.38
N ALA A 473 -39.85 13.35 -2.25
CA ALA A 473 -40.81 12.50 -2.96
C ALA A 473 -40.09 11.54 -3.92
N ASP A 474 -39.04 12.01 -4.61
CA ASP A 474 -38.22 11.20 -5.52
C ASP A 474 -37.44 10.12 -4.74
N ILE A 475 -36.78 10.47 -3.63
CA ILE A 475 -36.10 9.52 -2.72
C ILE A 475 -37.05 8.41 -2.25
N LEU A 476 -38.25 8.77 -1.81
CA LEU A 476 -39.24 7.81 -1.30
C LEU A 476 -39.85 6.94 -2.41
N SER A 477 -39.79 7.36 -3.67
CA SER A 477 -40.24 6.57 -4.83
C SER A 477 -39.28 5.41 -5.15
N GLN A 478 -38.00 5.54 -4.80
CA GLN A 478 -36.95 4.53 -5.01
C GLN A 478 -36.98 3.44 -3.92
N GLU A 479 -38.14 2.83 -3.67
CA GLU A 479 -38.42 1.77 -2.68
C GLU A 479 -38.15 2.12 -1.20
N HIS A 480 -37.53 3.26 -0.89
CA HIS A 480 -37.20 3.68 0.49
C HIS A 480 -38.42 4.03 1.36
N SER A 481 -39.63 4.16 0.78
CA SER A 481 -40.87 4.46 1.52
C SER A 481 -41.28 3.42 2.57
N ALA A 482 -40.73 2.21 2.53
CA ALA A 482 -40.99 1.17 3.54
C ALA A 482 -40.15 1.34 4.83
N THR A 483 -39.10 2.16 4.80
CA THR A 483 -38.04 2.21 5.82
C THR A 483 -38.14 3.46 6.71
N ALA A 484 -38.19 3.26 8.03
CA ALA A 484 -38.44 4.34 8.99
C ALA A 484 -37.37 5.44 9.00
N SER A 485 -36.09 5.11 8.77
CA SER A 485 -34.99 6.08 8.84
C SER A 485 -35.13 7.22 7.83
N TYR A 486 -35.54 6.92 6.61
CA TYR A 486 -35.74 7.94 5.56
C TYR A 486 -36.88 8.89 5.90
N TRP A 487 -37.98 8.36 6.45
CA TRP A 487 -39.07 9.20 6.94
C TRP A 487 -38.64 10.07 8.10
N LEU A 488 -37.87 9.55 9.07
CA LEU A 488 -37.40 10.32 10.23
C LEU A 488 -36.45 11.45 9.81
N GLU A 489 -35.53 11.22 8.88
CA GLU A 489 -34.66 12.27 8.32
C GLU A 489 -35.48 13.38 7.64
N TYR A 490 -36.48 13.03 6.82
CA TYR A 490 -37.37 14.02 6.20
C TYR A 490 -38.24 14.76 7.25
N ILE A 491 -38.77 14.04 8.24
CA ILE A 491 -39.53 14.60 9.37
C ILE A 491 -38.69 15.62 10.15
N VAL A 492 -37.41 15.33 10.41
CA VAL A 492 -36.49 16.26 11.08
C VAL A 492 -36.28 17.51 10.22
N LEU A 493 -36.08 17.36 8.91
CA LEU A 493 -35.91 18.49 7.99
C LEU A 493 -37.15 19.40 7.96
N GLU A 494 -38.34 18.82 7.80
CA GLU A 494 -39.63 19.54 7.81
C GLU A 494 -39.98 20.10 9.19
N ARG A 495 -39.48 19.52 10.30
CA ARG A 495 -39.61 20.07 11.67
C ARG A 495 -38.76 21.33 11.90
N CYS A 496 -37.62 21.44 11.20
CA CYS A 496 -36.69 22.56 11.35
C CYS A 496 -36.96 23.71 10.36
N TYR A 497 -37.27 23.41 9.10
CA TYR A 497 -37.36 24.40 8.01
C TYR A 497 -38.73 24.40 7.29
N GLY A 498 -39.60 23.44 7.62
CA GLY A 498 -40.94 23.32 7.04
C GLY A 498 -42.03 23.94 7.91
N ASP A 499 -43.27 23.45 7.73
CA ASP A 499 -44.42 23.93 8.51
C ASP A 499 -45.17 22.80 9.25
N SER A 500 -45.84 23.19 10.34
CA SER A 500 -46.58 22.28 11.21
C SER A 500 -47.83 21.64 10.57
N LYS A 501 -48.19 22.02 9.32
CA LYS A 501 -49.34 21.45 8.59
C LYS A 501 -48.87 20.35 7.63
N HIS A 502 -47.77 20.59 6.92
CA HIS A 502 -47.07 19.58 6.12
C HIS A 502 -46.47 18.50 7.02
N LEU A 503 -45.85 18.86 8.14
CA LEU A 503 -45.27 17.91 9.10
C LEU A 503 -46.31 16.92 9.65
N ARG A 504 -47.53 17.36 9.99
CA ARG A 504 -48.62 16.47 10.44
C ARG A 504 -49.09 15.51 9.35
N LYS A 505 -49.22 15.99 8.10
CA LYS A 505 -49.50 15.13 6.93
C LYS A 505 -48.36 14.15 6.67
N LEU A 506 -47.12 14.58 6.89
CA LEU A 506 -45.92 13.79 6.70
C LEU A 506 -45.87 12.63 7.71
N TYR A 507 -46.10 12.88 9.00
CA TYR A 507 -46.22 11.82 10.00
C TYR A 507 -47.30 10.80 9.66
N GLN A 508 -48.49 11.24 9.20
CA GLN A 508 -49.55 10.34 8.76
C GLN A 508 -49.13 9.47 7.56
N LYS A 509 -48.49 10.08 6.54
CA LYS A 509 -47.97 9.36 5.37
C LYS A 509 -46.90 8.35 5.78
N ALA A 510 -45.92 8.78 6.58
CA ALA A 510 -44.84 7.96 7.09
C ALA A 510 -45.34 6.73 7.88
N LEU A 511 -46.24 6.94 8.85
CA LEU A 511 -46.86 5.88 9.66
C LEU A 511 -47.66 4.90 8.80
N SER A 512 -48.28 5.37 7.70
CA SER A 512 -49.01 4.49 6.78
C SER A 512 -48.07 3.61 5.96
N SER A 513 -46.97 4.16 5.43
CA SER A 513 -46.07 3.52 4.46
C SER A 513 -45.00 2.62 5.11
N THR A 514 -44.55 2.96 6.32
CA THR A 514 -43.45 2.26 6.99
C THR A 514 -43.81 0.84 7.42
N GLN A 515 -42.87 -0.09 7.23
CA GLN A 515 -43.01 -1.52 7.51
C GLN A 515 -42.04 -2.04 8.57
N ASP A 516 -40.84 -1.45 8.68
CA ASP A 516 -39.78 -1.91 9.60
C ASP A 516 -40.00 -1.45 11.06
N TRP A 517 -39.96 -0.13 11.32
CA TRP A 517 -40.04 0.47 12.66
C TRP A 517 -41.08 1.60 12.75
N PRO A 518 -42.36 1.31 12.46
CA PRO A 518 -43.46 2.26 12.60
C PRO A 518 -43.65 2.75 14.05
N GLU A 519 -43.18 2.00 15.06
CA GLU A 519 -43.14 2.45 16.46
C GLU A 519 -42.33 3.75 16.64
N SER A 520 -41.20 3.88 15.94
CA SER A 520 -40.33 5.06 16.04
C SER A 520 -40.99 6.32 15.48
N ILE A 521 -41.75 6.18 14.38
CA ILE A 521 -42.52 7.27 13.78
C ILE A 521 -43.71 7.64 14.67
N ALA A 522 -44.40 6.64 15.23
CA ALA A 522 -45.50 6.87 16.17
C ALA A 522 -45.04 7.68 17.39
N ASN A 523 -43.94 7.28 18.03
CA ASN A 523 -43.37 8.01 19.17
C ASN A 523 -42.97 9.44 18.78
N SER A 524 -42.24 9.61 17.67
CA SER A 524 -41.84 10.94 17.18
C SER A 524 -43.02 11.85 16.87
N TRP A 525 -44.14 11.31 16.36
CA TRP A 525 -45.35 12.09 16.12
C TRP A 525 -46.03 12.48 17.43
N ILE A 526 -46.17 11.55 18.38
CA ILE A 526 -46.72 11.84 19.72
C ILE A 526 -45.91 12.94 20.40
N ASP A 527 -44.57 12.86 20.39
CA ASP A 527 -43.71 13.87 21.01
C ASP A 527 -43.82 15.25 20.33
N PHE A 528 -43.89 15.30 18.99
CA PHE A 528 -44.20 16.55 18.29
C PHE A 528 -45.56 17.15 18.67
N GLU A 529 -46.59 16.31 18.80
CA GLU A 529 -47.94 16.74 19.15
C GLU A 529 -48.05 17.12 20.64
N ARG A 530 -47.16 16.60 21.52
CA ARG A 530 -46.99 17.04 22.92
C ARG A 530 -46.40 18.45 22.98
N ASP A 531 -45.40 18.73 22.14
CA ASP A 531 -44.70 20.02 22.10
C ASP A 531 -45.56 21.15 21.48
N LYS A 532 -46.36 20.83 20.45
CA LYS A 532 -46.97 21.84 19.54
C LYS A 532 -48.43 21.56 19.13
N GLY A 533 -49.07 20.51 19.66
CA GLY A 533 -50.43 20.10 19.30
C GLY A 533 -51.52 20.71 20.18
N THR A 534 -52.76 20.69 19.67
CA THR A 534 -53.96 20.85 20.50
C THR A 534 -54.40 19.49 21.07
N LEU A 535 -55.28 19.49 22.08
CA LEU A 535 -55.82 18.24 22.65
C LEU A 535 -56.50 17.36 21.56
N GLU A 536 -57.29 17.97 20.67
CA GLU A 536 -57.91 17.25 19.53
C GLU A 536 -56.87 16.61 18.60
N GLN A 537 -55.73 17.27 18.38
CA GLN A 537 -54.63 16.74 17.56
C GLN A 537 -53.87 15.63 18.27
N MET A 538 -53.70 15.73 19.59
CA MET A 538 -53.14 14.68 20.44
C MET A 538 -54.01 13.43 20.41
N GLU A 539 -55.31 13.55 20.71
CA GLU A 539 -56.25 12.42 20.69
C GLU A 539 -56.33 11.77 19.31
N PHE A 540 -56.29 12.57 18.23
CA PHE A 540 -56.22 12.04 16.86
C PHE A 540 -54.91 11.29 16.58
N CYS A 541 -53.76 11.80 17.04
CA CYS A 541 -52.46 11.16 16.93
C CYS A 541 -52.42 9.83 17.69
N GLU A 542 -52.85 9.81 18.96
CA GLU A 542 -52.93 8.61 19.79
C GLU A 542 -53.86 7.56 19.18
N ALA A 543 -55.03 7.96 18.69
CA ALA A 543 -55.96 7.06 18.01
C ALA A 543 -55.33 6.43 16.76
N LYS A 544 -54.66 7.22 15.91
CA LYS A 544 -54.04 6.75 14.66
C LYS A 544 -52.81 5.89 14.87
N THR A 545 -51.94 6.26 15.81
CA THR A 545 -50.76 5.48 16.19
C THR A 545 -51.18 4.14 16.77
N LYS A 546 -52.11 4.12 17.72
CA LYS A 546 -52.68 2.89 18.28
C LYS A 546 -53.32 1.99 17.21
N GLU A 547 -54.15 2.55 16.32
CA GLU A 547 -54.79 1.79 15.23
C GLU A 547 -53.76 1.06 14.34
N LYS A 548 -52.66 1.73 13.98
CA LYS A 548 -51.58 1.14 13.17
C LYS A 548 -50.79 0.11 13.97
N LEU A 549 -50.41 0.40 15.23
CA LEU A 549 -49.62 -0.50 16.06
C LEU A 549 -50.37 -1.79 16.42
N ASP A 550 -51.67 -1.72 16.75
CA ASP A 550 -52.51 -2.89 17.01
C ASP A 550 -52.60 -3.81 15.78
N LYS A 551 -52.71 -3.24 14.57
CA LYS A 551 -52.68 -3.99 13.31
C LYS A 551 -51.35 -4.72 13.11
N ILE A 552 -50.22 -4.03 13.32
CA ILE A 552 -48.87 -4.63 13.19
C ILE A 552 -48.63 -5.71 14.24
N MET A 553 -49.08 -5.53 15.47
CA MET A 553 -48.98 -6.56 16.51
C MET A 553 -49.77 -7.82 16.11
N ALA A 554 -50.98 -7.65 15.57
CA ALA A 554 -51.78 -8.77 15.06
C ALA A 554 -51.13 -9.45 13.84
N GLU A 555 -50.50 -8.71 12.94
CA GLU A 555 -49.75 -9.24 11.78
C GLU A 555 -48.51 -10.02 12.21
N ARG A 556 -47.71 -9.48 13.15
CA ARG A 556 -46.54 -10.18 13.73
C ARG A 556 -46.95 -11.46 14.46
N GLN A 557 -48.04 -11.43 15.24
CA GLN A 557 -48.60 -12.63 15.89
C GLN A 557 -49.03 -13.69 14.87
N LYS A 558 -49.72 -13.30 13.79
CA LYS A 558 -50.11 -14.22 12.70
C LYS A 558 -48.89 -14.83 12.00
N ALA A 559 -47.87 -14.03 11.69
CA ALA A 559 -46.64 -14.52 11.08
C ALA A 559 -45.93 -15.56 11.98
N GLN A 560 -45.90 -15.31 13.30
CA GLN A 560 -45.32 -16.21 14.29
C GLN A 560 -46.12 -17.52 14.46
N GLN A 561 -47.46 -17.47 14.31
CA GLN A 561 -48.33 -18.65 14.25
C GLN A 561 -48.14 -19.46 12.95
N VAL A 562 -47.92 -18.81 11.80
CA VAL A 562 -47.66 -19.51 10.53
C VAL A 562 -46.29 -20.20 10.55
N LEU A 563 -45.26 -19.55 11.13
CA LEU A 563 -43.95 -20.17 11.32
C LEU A 563 -44.04 -21.44 12.19
N SER A 564 -44.69 -21.37 13.36
CA SER A 564 -44.87 -22.54 14.24
C SER A 564 -45.75 -23.65 13.63
N GLN A 565 -46.74 -23.32 12.80
CA GLN A 565 -47.50 -24.31 12.01
C GLN A 565 -46.67 -24.93 10.88
N SER A 566 -45.70 -24.21 10.30
CA SER A 566 -44.82 -24.76 9.28
C SER A 566 -43.84 -25.79 9.86
N GLU A 567 -43.29 -25.54 11.06
CA GLU A 567 -42.37 -26.45 11.76
C GLU A 567 -43.04 -27.74 12.29
N SER A 568 -44.33 -27.68 12.64
CA SER A 568 -45.09 -28.88 13.04
C SER A 568 -45.48 -29.77 11.86
N SER A 569 -45.50 -29.25 10.63
CA SER A 569 -45.91 -30.01 9.43
C SER A 569 -44.81 -30.88 8.81
N THR A 570 -43.54 -30.70 9.21
CA THR A 570 -42.38 -31.40 8.65
C THR A 570 -42.00 -32.72 9.36
N GLN A 571 -42.65 -33.08 10.48
CA GLN A 571 -42.38 -34.36 11.15
C GLN A 571 -43.27 -35.54 10.68
N ASP A 572 -44.44 -35.29 10.08
CA ASP A 572 -45.49 -36.31 9.88
C ASP A 572 -45.67 -36.89 8.47
N LYS A 573 -44.69 -36.73 7.55
CA LYS A 573 -44.76 -37.34 6.20
C LYS A 573 -43.48 -38.06 5.77
N LYS A 574 -43.24 -39.22 6.38
CA LYS A 574 -42.22 -40.19 5.93
C LYS A 574 -42.78 -41.60 5.69
N ALA A 575 -43.81 -41.72 4.85
CA ALA A 575 -44.30 -43.01 4.34
C ALA A 575 -44.83 -42.93 2.89
N SER A 576 -44.43 -43.93 2.07
CA SER A 576 -45.04 -44.33 0.77
C SER A 576 -44.82 -43.52 -0.53
N LYS A 577 -43.59 -43.62 -1.07
CA LYS A 577 -43.24 -44.35 -2.33
C LYS A 577 -43.95 -44.02 -3.68
N ARG A 578 -43.22 -43.30 -4.54
CA ARG A 578 -42.98 -43.49 -6.01
C ARG A 578 -44.16 -43.63 -7.00
N LYS A 579 -44.17 -42.75 -8.02
CA LYS A 579 -44.02 -43.12 -9.45
C LYS A 579 -43.51 -41.92 -10.28
N ALA A 580 -43.03 -42.18 -11.50
CA ALA A 580 -42.37 -41.22 -12.38
C ALA A 580 -43.21 -40.96 -13.65
N ASP A 581 -43.08 -39.78 -14.28
CA ASP A 581 -42.30 -39.57 -15.51
C ASP A 581 -42.82 -38.38 -16.38
N ASP A 582 -41.89 -37.80 -17.15
CA ASP A 582 -42.00 -37.01 -18.39
C ASP A 582 -42.78 -35.67 -18.50
N GLY A 583 -42.12 -34.67 -19.14
CA GLY A 583 -42.83 -33.76 -20.07
C GLY A 583 -42.58 -32.23 -20.03
N LYS A 584 -41.48 -31.76 -20.65
CA LYS A 584 -41.27 -30.43 -21.30
C LYS A 584 -41.25 -29.10 -20.50
N TRP A 585 -40.18 -28.32 -20.74
CA TRP A 585 -40.00 -26.92 -20.33
C TRP A 585 -40.55 -25.91 -21.36
N LYS A 586 -40.96 -24.72 -20.89
CA LYS A 586 -40.86 -23.44 -21.62
C LYS A 586 -40.67 -22.24 -20.66
N ASN A 587 -39.60 -21.48 -20.89
CA ASN A 587 -39.41 -20.01 -20.72
C ASN A 587 -39.90 -19.36 -19.40
N LEU A 588 -39.08 -18.77 -18.52
CA LEU A 588 -37.94 -17.86 -18.70
C LEU A 588 -37.12 -17.82 -17.40
N GLY A 589 -35.82 -17.54 -17.49
CA GLY A 589 -34.90 -17.68 -16.36
C GLY A 589 -34.88 -16.49 -15.39
N SER A 590 -35.03 -16.77 -14.11
CA SER A 590 -34.47 -15.97 -13.01
C SER A 590 -33.94 -16.91 -11.93
N SER A 591 -32.71 -16.65 -11.45
CA SER A 591 -32.07 -17.44 -10.40
C SER A 591 -32.63 -17.08 -9.03
N PRO A 592 -32.83 -18.06 -8.13
CA PRO A 592 -32.86 -17.80 -6.70
C PRO A 592 -31.81 -18.64 -5.96
N SER A 593 -30.62 -18.07 -5.78
CA SER A 593 -29.68 -18.53 -4.75
C SER A 593 -30.27 -18.20 -3.38
N LYS A 594 -30.90 -19.17 -2.72
CA LYS A 594 -31.39 -19.02 -1.34
C LYS A 594 -30.23 -18.93 -0.35
N ILE A 595 -29.74 -17.73 -0.11
CA ILE A 595 -29.02 -17.41 1.13
C ILE A 595 -30.06 -17.30 2.25
N VAL A 596 -29.93 -18.14 3.27
CA VAL A 596 -30.77 -18.08 4.47
C VAL A 596 -30.34 -16.87 5.30
N LYS A 597 -31.17 -15.82 5.35
CA LYS A 597 -31.01 -14.73 6.32
C LYS A 597 -31.45 -15.21 7.70
N THR A 598 -30.50 -15.29 8.63
CA THR A 598 -30.78 -15.29 10.06
C THR A 598 -30.92 -13.85 10.54
N ASP A 599 -32.16 -13.37 10.70
CA ASP A 599 -32.43 -12.02 11.20
C ASP A 599 -32.11 -11.91 12.70
N VAL A 600 -30.90 -11.45 13.02
CA VAL A 600 -30.60 -10.86 14.33
C VAL A 600 -30.99 -9.39 14.25
N ARG A 601 -32.19 -9.07 14.73
CA ARG A 601 -32.79 -7.73 14.68
C ARG A 601 -32.11 -6.78 15.69
N VAL A 602 -30.95 -6.25 15.33
CA VAL A 602 -30.27 -5.18 16.08
C VAL A 602 -31.14 -3.91 16.03
N LYS A 603 -31.40 -3.27 17.18
CA LYS A 603 -32.04 -1.95 17.22
C LYS A 603 -31.19 -0.97 16.39
N PRO A 604 -31.76 -0.17 15.47
CA PRO A 604 -31.01 0.88 14.82
C PRO A 604 -30.41 1.81 15.89
N LYS A 605 -29.08 1.92 15.94
CA LYS A 605 -28.47 3.02 16.68
C LYS A 605 -28.79 4.29 15.91
N LEU A 606 -29.35 5.27 16.59
CA LEU A 606 -29.52 6.61 16.04
C LEU A 606 -28.14 7.10 15.58
N ARG A 607 -28.01 7.47 14.31
CA ARG A 607 -26.86 8.27 13.89
C ARG A 607 -27.06 9.64 14.52
N GLU A 608 -26.04 10.20 15.18
CA GLU A 608 -26.18 11.56 15.73
C GLU A 608 -26.54 12.53 14.60
N SER A 609 -27.65 13.23 14.79
CA SER A 609 -28.14 14.23 13.85
C SER A 609 -27.16 15.40 13.79
N ILE A 610 -26.53 15.61 12.63
CA ILE A 610 -25.51 16.65 12.39
C ILE A 610 -26.10 18.07 12.50
N LEU A 611 -27.43 18.20 12.51
CA LEU A 611 -28.16 19.46 12.68
C LEU A 611 -28.09 19.97 14.14
N LYS A 612 -27.06 20.77 14.44
CA LYS A 612 -26.98 21.53 15.69
C LYS A 612 -28.07 22.61 15.73
N PHE A 613 -28.85 22.64 16.81
CA PHE A 613 -29.71 23.77 17.13
C PHE A 613 -28.85 25.03 17.36
N VAL A 614 -29.11 26.10 16.61
CA VAL A 614 -28.59 27.45 16.89
C VAL A 614 -29.78 28.39 17.02
N SER A 615 -30.24 28.60 18.26
CA SER A 615 -31.24 29.61 18.58
C SER A 615 -30.58 31.00 18.59
N LYS A 616 -30.93 31.85 17.63
CA LYS A 616 -30.41 33.21 17.50
C LYS A 616 -31.38 34.23 18.12
N THR A 617 -31.09 34.69 19.33
CA THR A 617 -31.72 35.89 19.91
C THR A 617 -30.75 36.63 20.84
N THR A 618 -30.84 37.96 20.81
CA THR A 618 -29.92 38.92 21.43
C THR A 618 -30.44 39.46 22.77
N ASN A 619 -29.52 39.85 23.68
CA ASN A 619 -29.54 40.92 24.72
C ASN A 619 -30.90 41.48 25.24
N ASP A 620 -31.10 41.83 26.54
CA ASP A 620 -30.14 42.30 27.57
C ASP A 620 -30.76 42.27 29.02
N ARG A 621 -29.90 42.50 30.05
CA ARG A 621 -30.16 42.96 31.46
C ARG A 621 -30.54 42.02 32.64
N GLU A 622 -29.55 41.89 33.54
CA GLU A 622 -29.49 42.21 35.01
C GLU A 622 -30.48 41.69 36.08
N GLU A 623 -29.86 41.09 37.12
CA GLU A 623 -30.19 40.98 38.57
C GLU A 623 -31.56 40.49 39.09
N ALA A 624 -31.56 39.31 39.75
CA ALA A 624 -31.62 39.18 41.24
C ALA A 624 -31.93 37.73 41.69
N LYS A 625 -31.29 37.25 42.78
CA LYS A 625 -31.70 36.03 43.50
C LYS A 625 -32.77 36.35 44.56
N PRO A 626 -33.68 35.40 44.83
CA PRO A 626 -33.75 34.89 46.20
C PRO A 626 -33.83 33.35 46.28
N GLU A 627 -33.39 32.78 47.40
CA GLU A 627 -33.49 31.36 47.71
C GLU A 627 -34.90 30.97 48.21
N VAL A 628 -35.44 29.86 47.70
CA VAL A 628 -36.34 28.97 48.45
C VAL A 628 -35.99 27.52 48.08
N ALA A 629 -35.91 26.63 49.07
CA ALA A 629 -35.42 25.26 48.91
C ALA A 629 -36.39 24.33 48.14
N PRO A 630 -35.88 23.31 47.42
CA PRO A 630 -36.73 22.34 46.71
C PRO A 630 -37.41 21.33 47.67
N PRO A 631 -38.61 20.82 47.30
CA PRO A 631 -39.33 19.83 48.10
C PRO A 631 -38.68 18.43 48.07
N PRO A 632 -39.01 17.54 49.03
CA PRO A 632 -38.34 16.25 49.19
C PRO A 632 -38.74 15.27 48.08
N GLY A 633 -37.76 14.73 47.36
CA GLY A 633 -37.98 13.66 46.37
C GLY A 633 -37.34 13.91 45.00
N TYR A 634 -36.78 15.09 44.74
CA TYR A 634 -36.07 15.38 43.50
C TYR A 634 -34.57 15.03 43.62
N LYS A 635 -34.06 14.19 42.72
CA LYS A 635 -32.63 14.11 42.38
C LYS A 635 -32.51 14.17 40.86
N THR A 636 -31.74 15.14 40.40
CA THR A 636 -31.37 15.37 39.00
C THR A 636 -30.47 14.24 38.49
N THR A 637 -30.65 13.88 37.23
CA THR A 637 -29.60 13.25 36.41
C THR A 637 -28.82 14.33 35.65
N ASP A 638 -27.75 13.90 34.98
CA ASP A 638 -26.73 14.66 34.23
C ASP A 638 -25.51 14.98 35.14
N ASP A 639 -24.30 14.46 34.90
CA ASP A 639 -23.83 13.58 33.81
C ASP A 639 -22.60 12.76 34.28
N GLU A 640 -22.01 11.98 33.35
CA GLU A 640 -20.74 11.22 33.43
C GLU A 640 -20.75 9.76 33.96
N ASP A 641 -20.23 8.88 33.11
CA ASP A 641 -19.55 7.60 33.34
C ASP A 641 -20.04 6.67 34.47
N THR A 642 -20.91 5.73 34.08
CA THR A 642 -21.09 4.46 34.82
C THR A 642 -20.84 3.24 33.94
N ASP A 643 -19.76 2.53 34.26
CA ASP A 643 -19.50 1.14 33.90
C ASP A 643 -20.73 0.26 34.22
N ASP A 644 -21.31 -0.39 33.22
CA ASP A 644 -22.28 -1.46 33.44
C ASP A 644 -21.54 -2.78 33.76
N LYS A 645 -20.96 -2.82 34.97
CA LYS A 645 -20.73 -4.08 35.66
C LYS A 645 -22.05 -4.54 36.27
N ASP A 646 -22.64 -5.61 35.73
CA ASP A 646 -22.68 -6.81 36.58
C ASP A 646 -22.73 -8.15 35.82
N SER A 647 -21.72 -8.97 36.11
CA SER A 647 -21.71 -10.43 36.09
C SER A 647 -20.30 -10.87 36.55
N GLN A 648 -19.80 -10.28 37.64
CA GLN A 648 -18.57 -10.77 38.28
C GLN A 648 -18.90 -11.98 39.14
N HIS A 649 -19.14 -13.13 38.50
CA HIS A 649 -18.75 -14.38 39.13
C HIS A 649 -17.23 -14.34 39.30
N GLU A 650 -16.74 -14.43 40.53
CA GLU A 650 -15.31 -14.52 40.81
C GLU A 650 -14.72 -15.73 40.09
N VAL A 651 -13.96 -15.46 39.02
CA VAL A 651 -13.21 -16.49 38.30
C VAL A 651 -11.96 -16.74 39.14
N ASP A 652 -12.06 -17.70 40.06
CA ASP A 652 -10.91 -18.22 40.77
C ASP A 652 -9.96 -18.89 39.76
N ASP A 653 -8.87 -18.19 39.47
CA ASP A 653 -7.83 -18.63 38.53
C ASP A 653 -7.19 -19.97 38.95
N SER A 654 -7.20 -20.29 40.26
CA SER A 654 -6.62 -21.54 40.78
C SER A 654 -7.39 -22.80 40.38
N ILE A 655 -8.67 -22.65 40.01
CA ILE A 655 -9.56 -23.72 39.53
C ILE A 655 -9.93 -23.60 38.05
N THR A 656 -9.26 -22.70 37.30
CA THR A 656 -9.53 -22.43 35.88
C THR A 656 -8.50 -23.05 34.94
N VAL A 657 -8.99 -23.68 33.88
CA VAL A 657 -8.21 -24.43 32.89
C VAL A 657 -8.36 -23.81 31.49
N PHE A 658 -7.25 -23.63 30.81
CA PHE A 658 -7.19 -23.19 29.41
C PHE A 658 -7.08 -24.40 28.48
N VAL A 659 -8.02 -24.51 27.53
CA VAL A 659 -8.06 -25.58 26.53
C VAL A 659 -7.87 -24.98 25.14
N SER A 660 -6.96 -25.53 24.34
CA SER A 660 -6.57 -24.99 23.04
C SER A 660 -6.39 -26.06 21.96
N ASN A 661 -6.20 -25.62 20.70
CA ASN A 661 -6.17 -26.46 19.50
C ASN A 661 -7.47 -27.25 19.22
N LEU A 662 -8.59 -26.78 19.77
CA LEU A 662 -9.91 -27.26 19.41
C LEU A 662 -10.22 -26.95 17.95
N ASP A 663 -11.11 -27.75 17.35
CA ASP A 663 -11.56 -27.46 16.00
C ASP A 663 -12.40 -26.17 15.95
N TYR A 664 -12.32 -25.43 14.83
CA TYR A 664 -13.11 -24.21 14.63
C TYR A 664 -14.62 -24.49 14.52
N THR A 665 -15.00 -25.74 14.30
CA THR A 665 -16.39 -26.24 14.26
C THR A 665 -16.80 -27.03 15.51
N ALA A 666 -15.91 -27.22 16.49
CA ALA A 666 -16.21 -27.97 17.71
C ALA A 666 -17.29 -27.25 18.55
N THR A 667 -18.28 -28.00 19.05
CA THR A 667 -19.35 -27.44 19.90
C THR A 667 -18.94 -27.42 21.37
N GLU A 668 -19.68 -26.68 22.19
CA GLU A 668 -19.47 -26.65 23.64
C GLU A 668 -19.65 -28.03 24.27
N ASP A 669 -20.69 -28.77 23.85
CA ASP A 669 -21.02 -30.08 24.39
C ASP A 669 -19.91 -31.12 24.16
N GLU A 670 -19.27 -31.11 22.99
CA GLU A 670 -18.14 -32.02 22.68
C GLU A 670 -16.93 -31.79 23.60
N VAL A 671 -16.66 -30.54 23.97
CA VAL A 671 -15.55 -30.20 24.88
C VAL A 671 -15.92 -30.53 26.34
N ARG A 672 -17.21 -30.37 26.71
CA ARG A 672 -17.73 -30.76 28.03
C ARG A 672 -17.70 -32.27 28.22
N ASP A 673 -18.11 -33.07 27.23
CA ASP A 673 -18.05 -34.53 27.30
C ASP A 673 -16.60 -35.05 27.35
N ALA A 674 -15.66 -34.41 26.63
CA ALA A 674 -14.24 -34.75 26.71
C ALA A 674 -13.62 -34.47 28.10
N LEU A 675 -14.06 -33.42 28.79
CA LEU A 675 -13.58 -33.05 30.14
C LEU A 675 -14.36 -33.68 31.29
N LYS A 676 -15.47 -34.37 31.00
CA LYS A 676 -16.32 -35.08 31.97
C LYS A 676 -15.58 -35.98 32.96
N PRO A 677 -14.48 -36.69 32.59
CA PRO A 677 -13.71 -37.50 33.55
C PRO A 677 -12.93 -36.67 34.59
N ALA A 678 -12.64 -35.39 34.32
CA ALA A 678 -11.85 -34.55 35.21
C ALA A 678 -12.66 -33.97 36.39
N GLY A 679 -13.97 -33.79 36.22
CA GLY A 679 -14.86 -33.28 37.27
C GLY A 679 -15.99 -32.40 36.72
N PRO A 680 -16.94 -31.97 37.58
CA PRO A 680 -18.03 -31.12 37.15
C PRO A 680 -17.53 -29.70 36.82
N ILE A 681 -17.93 -29.22 35.64
CA ILE A 681 -17.59 -27.90 35.08
C ILE A 681 -18.54 -26.85 35.65
N THR A 682 -18.02 -25.87 36.37
CA THR A 682 -18.79 -24.76 36.95
C THR A 682 -19.03 -23.63 35.95
N LEU A 683 -18.03 -23.30 35.11
CA LEU A 683 -18.15 -22.25 34.10
C LEU A 683 -17.40 -22.64 32.81
N PHE A 684 -17.98 -22.31 31.66
CA PHE A 684 -17.40 -22.59 30.35
C PHE A 684 -17.44 -21.34 29.47
N ARG A 685 -16.31 -20.98 28.87
CA ARG A 685 -16.17 -19.77 28.05
C ARG A 685 -15.37 -20.06 26.78
N MET A 686 -16.06 -20.39 25.70
CA MET A 686 -15.46 -20.52 24.37
C MET A 686 -15.25 -19.14 23.74
N ILE A 687 -14.01 -18.82 23.33
CA ILE A 687 -13.74 -17.54 22.68
C ILE A 687 -14.06 -17.64 21.18
N LYS A 688 -15.00 -16.80 20.76
CA LYS A 688 -15.41 -16.61 19.36
C LYS A 688 -14.86 -15.29 18.84
N ASP A 689 -14.69 -15.21 17.52
CA ASP A 689 -14.29 -14.01 16.80
C ASP A 689 -15.47 -13.07 16.57
N TYR A 690 -15.20 -11.83 16.14
CA TYR A 690 -16.25 -10.82 15.86
C TYR A 690 -17.32 -11.32 14.87
N LYS A 691 -16.95 -12.26 13.98
CA LYS A 691 -17.85 -12.94 13.02
C LYS A 691 -18.48 -14.24 13.56
N GLY A 692 -18.53 -14.44 14.88
CA GLY A 692 -19.16 -15.59 15.55
C GLY A 692 -18.44 -16.94 15.46
N ARG A 693 -17.38 -17.06 14.66
CA ARG A 693 -16.58 -18.30 14.50
C ARG A 693 -15.67 -18.51 15.71
N SER A 694 -15.60 -19.73 16.25
CA SER A 694 -14.71 -20.08 17.36
C SER A 694 -13.24 -19.81 17.02
N LYS A 695 -12.42 -19.35 17.98
CA LYS A 695 -10.97 -19.16 17.80
C LYS A 695 -10.14 -20.43 18.07
N GLY A 696 -10.79 -21.57 18.32
CA GLY A 696 -10.13 -22.86 18.57
C GLY A 696 -9.56 -23.01 19.99
N TYR A 697 -10.07 -22.24 20.96
CA TYR A 697 -9.72 -22.35 22.37
C TYR A 697 -10.86 -21.86 23.30
N CYS A 698 -10.87 -22.36 24.53
CA CYS A 698 -11.83 -22.00 25.56
C CYS A 698 -11.19 -21.99 26.96
N TYR A 699 -11.86 -21.35 27.91
CA TYR A 699 -11.56 -21.39 29.34
C TYR A 699 -12.65 -22.20 30.04
N VAL A 700 -12.26 -23.06 30.98
CA VAL A 700 -13.15 -23.98 31.69
C VAL A 700 -12.81 -23.92 33.17
N GLN A 701 -13.74 -23.46 33.99
CA GLN A 701 -13.63 -23.47 35.45
C GLN A 701 -14.19 -24.80 35.97
N LEU A 702 -13.43 -25.47 36.84
CA LEU A 702 -13.79 -26.75 37.45
C LEU A 702 -14.13 -26.54 38.92
N SER A 703 -14.87 -27.48 39.52
CA SER A 703 -15.34 -27.33 40.91
C SER A 703 -14.26 -27.52 42.00
N SER A 704 -13.01 -27.85 41.66
CA SER A 704 -11.94 -28.16 42.62
C SER A 704 -10.56 -28.10 41.98
N VAL A 705 -9.54 -27.73 42.78
CA VAL A 705 -8.13 -27.76 42.37
C VAL A 705 -7.69 -29.19 41.98
N GLY A 706 -8.24 -30.23 42.63
CA GLY A 706 -7.97 -31.62 42.25
C GLY A 706 -8.48 -31.99 40.86
N ALA A 707 -9.61 -31.41 40.44
CA ALA A 707 -10.17 -31.60 39.09
C ALA A 707 -9.29 -30.96 38.01
N VAL A 708 -8.57 -29.87 38.33
CA VAL A 708 -7.58 -29.27 37.42
C VAL A 708 -6.42 -30.23 37.15
N GLU A 709 -5.98 -31.01 38.13
CA GLU A 709 -4.89 -31.97 37.95
C GLU A 709 -5.31 -33.21 37.14
N GLU A 710 -6.55 -33.67 37.29
CA GLU A 710 -7.12 -34.70 36.40
C GLU A 710 -7.35 -34.16 34.97
N ALA A 711 -7.78 -32.91 34.81
CA ALA A 711 -7.94 -32.28 33.48
C ALA A 711 -6.62 -32.21 32.71
N LEU A 712 -5.50 -31.94 33.38
CA LEU A 712 -4.16 -31.94 32.76
C LEU A 712 -3.73 -33.32 32.25
N LYS A 713 -4.25 -34.42 32.80
CA LYS A 713 -3.98 -35.79 32.30
C LYS A 713 -4.76 -36.11 31.01
N LEU A 714 -5.79 -35.33 30.69
CA LEU A 714 -6.58 -35.44 29.45
C LEU A 714 -5.97 -34.67 28.27
N ASP A 715 -4.75 -34.11 28.43
CA ASP A 715 -3.98 -33.50 27.34
C ASP A 715 -3.86 -34.46 26.15
N ARG A 716 -4.02 -33.91 24.94
CA ARG A 716 -3.97 -34.59 23.63
C ARG A 716 -5.14 -35.50 23.25
N THR A 717 -6.24 -35.52 24.00
CA THR A 717 -7.43 -36.29 23.62
C THR A 717 -7.98 -35.79 22.26
N PRO A 718 -8.24 -36.66 21.27
CA PRO A 718 -8.62 -36.23 19.92
C PRO A 718 -10.10 -35.86 19.84
N ILE A 719 -10.39 -34.56 19.63
CA ILE A 719 -11.74 -34.06 19.29
C ILE A 719 -11.78 -33.82 17.78
N ARG A 720 -12.67 -34.53 17.07
CA ARG A 720 -12.80 -34.49 15.59
C ARG A 720 -11.46 -34.60 14.84
N GLY A 721 -10.58 -35.50 15.30
CA GLY A 721 -9.26 -35.74 14.70
C GLY A 721 -8.17 -34.73 15.06
N ARG A 722 -8.45 -33.74 15.92
CA ARG A 722 -7.46 -32.78 16.44
C ARG A 722 -7.22 -33.01 17.94
N PRO A 723 -5.97 -33.14 18.41
CA PRO A 723 -5.68 -33.27 19.84
C PRO A 723 -5.95 -31.96 20.57
N MET A 724 -6.84 -31.98 21.57
CA MET A 724 -7.02 -30.85 22.49
C MET A 724 -5.78 -30.68 23.38
N PHE A 725 -5.37 -29.46 23.68
CA PHE A 725 -4.27 -29.21 24.63
C PHE A 725 -4.79 -28.50 25.88
N VAL A 726 -4.42 -29.01 27.06
CA VAL A 726 -4.95 -28.56 28.35
C VAL A 726 -3.83 -27.93 29.20
N SER A 727 -4.09 -26.78 29.84
CA SER A 727 -3.09 -26.04 30.63
C SER A 727 -3.74 -25.25 31.77
N LYS A 728 -3.02 -25.00 32.87
CA LYS A 728 -3.50 -24.11 33.95
C LYS A 728 -3.62 -22.65 33.45
N CYS A 729 -4.53 -21.87 34.03
CA CYS A 729 -4.78 -20.48 33.64
C CYS A 729 -3.89 -19.51 34.43
N ASP A 730 -3.02 -18.76 33.74
CA ASP A 730 -2.25 -17.64 34.30
C ASP A 730 -2.72 -16.31 33.68
N PRO A 731 -3.14 -15.30 34.46
CA PRO A 731 -3.64 -14.03 33.89
C PRO A 731 -2.56 -13.14 33.26
N ASN A 732 -1.30 -13.30 33.65
CA ASN A 732 -0.26 -12.30 33.39
C ASN A 732 0.50 -12.57 32.08
N LYS A 733 0.16 -11.82 31.03
CA LYS A 733 0.50 -12.10 29.62
C LYS A 733 1.99 -11.91 29.23
N SER A 734 2.89 -11.65 30.19
CA SER A 734 4.30 -11.27 29.94
C SER A 734 5.34 -12.32 30.37
N THR A 735 4.97 -13.30 31.22
CA THR A 735 5.91 -14.33 31.73
C THR A 735 5.81 -15.68 31.03
N ARG A 736 5.14 -15.74 29.87
CA ARG A 736 5.19 -16.88 28.95
C ARG A 736 6.57 -17.01 28.29
N SER A 737 7.57 -17.38 29.09
CA SER A 737 8.46 -18.43 28.62
C SER A 737 7.55 -19.60 28.22
N SER A 738 7.66 -20.04 26.97
CA SER A 738 6.97 -21.26 26.55
C SER A 738 7.55 -22.38 27.41
N ALA A 739 6.80 -22.87 28.40
CA ALA A 739 7.17 -24.00 29.25
C ALA A 739 7.11 -25.34 28.50
N PHE A 740 7.53 -25.29 27.24
CA PHE A 740 7.82 -26.38 26.35
C PHE A 740 9.24 -26.83 26.66
N LYS A 741 9.40 -27.59 27.75
CA LYS A 741 10.64 -28.30 28.07
C LYS A 741 10.87 -29.39 27.02
N TYR A 742 11.35 -28.99 25.85
CA TYR A 742 12.22 -29.84 25.06
C TYR A 742 13.65 -29.57 25.51
N THR A 743 14.26 -30.63 26.00
CA THR A 743 15.68 -30.73 26.29
C THR A 743 16.46 -30.42 25.00
N SER A 744 17.26 -29.34 25.00
CA SER A 744 18.17 -29.01 23.89
C SER A 744 19.42 -29.90 23.86
N THR A 745 19.48 -30.91 24.73
CA THR A 745 20.50 -31.95 24.72
C THR A 745 20.17 -33.01 23.68
N LEU A 746 21.18 -33.49 22.95
CA LEU A 746 21.09 -34.52 21.93
C LEU A 746 20.41 -35.80 22.47
N GLU A 747 19.14 -36.03 22.09
CA GLU A 747 18.31 -37.14 22.57
C GLU A 747 18.67 -38.43 21.83
N LYS A 748 19.78 -39.07 22.23
CA LYS A 748 20.33 -40.26 21.56
C LYS A 748 19.37 -41.45 21.46
N ASN A 749 18.41 -41.57 22.37
CA ASN A 749 17.40 -42.63 22.39
C ASN A 749 16.24 -42.37 21.41
N LYS A 750 16.27 -41.25 20.68
CA LYS A 750 15.19 -40.79 19.81
C LYS A 750 15.66 -40.59 18.38
N LEU A 751 14.98 -41.26 17.46
CA LEU A 751 15.23 -41.19 16.04
C LEU A 751 14.22 -40.27 15.36
N PHE A 752 14.71 -39.47 14.41
CA PHE A 752 13.93 -38.70 13.46
C PHE A 752 13.91 -39.45 12.12
N VAL A 753 12.71 -39.76 11.64
CA VAL A 753 12.47 -40.51 10.40
C VAL A 753 11.88 -39.56 9.36
N LYS A 754 12.52 -39.47 8.20
CA LYS A 754 12.15 -38.58 7.09
C LYS A 754 11.93 -39.39 5.81
N GLY A 755 10.93 -39.00 5.02
CA GLY A 755 10.66 -39.62 3.70
C GLY A 755 9.55 -40.66 3.69
N LEU A 756 8.77 -40.76 4.78
CA LEU A 756 7.68 -41.74 4.89
C LEU A 756 6.58 -41.50 3.83
N PRO A 757 5.97 -42.55 3.27
CA PRO A 757 4.77 -42.42 2.42
C PRO A 757 3.63 -41.68 3.13
N LEU A 758 2.86 -40.90 2.37
CA LEU A 758 1.78 -40.05 2.90
C LEU A 758 0.58 -40.85 3.44
N THR A 759 0.45 -42.10 3.00
CA THR A 759 -0.60 -43.06 3.37
C THR A 759 -0.24 -43.89 4.61
N LEU A 760 1.01 -43.85 5.09
CA LEU A 760 1.45 -44.68 6.21
C LEU A 760 0.83 -44.21 7.52
N THR A 761 0.24 -45.16 8.26
CA THR A 761 -0.37 -44.95 9.56
C THR A 761 0.65 -45.01 10.70
N LYS A 762 0.26 -44.57 11.90
CA LYS A 762 1.10 -44.68 13.10
C LYS A 762 1.34 -46.16 13.49
N GLU A 763 0.33 -47.01 13.34
CA GLU A 763 0.35 -48.42 13.75
C GLU A 763 1.35 -49.22 12.91
N GLU A 764 1.34 -49.06 11.58
CA GLU A 764 2.32 -49.68 10.67
C GLU A 764 3.77 -49.23 10.97
N LEU A 765 3.95 -47.96 11.37
CA LEU A 765 5.26 -47.43 11.75
C LEU A 765 5.75 -48.02 13.08
N GLU A 766 4.85 -48.25 14.04
CA GLU A 766 5.17 -48.96 15.29
C GLU A 766 5.58 -50.42 15.02
N GLU A 767 4.88 -51.15 14.14
CA GLU A 767 5.25 -52.53 13.76
C GLU A 767 6.64 -52.62 13.15
N ILE A 768 6.98 -51.75 12.19
CA ILE A 768 8.28 -51.75 11.50
C ILE A 768 9.44 -51.50 12.49
N PHE A 769 9.30 -50.51 13.38
CA PHE A 769 10.37 -50.14 14.30
C PHE A 769 10.47 -51.03 15.55
N LYS A 770 9.38 -51.73 15.93
CA LYS A 770 9.34 -52.68 17.05
C LYS A 770 10.22 -53.93 16.83
N VAL A 771 10.50 -54.29 15.59
CA VAL A 771 11.44 -55.40 15.25
C VAL A 771 12.85 -55.15 15.80
N HIS A 772 13.24 -53.88 16.01
CA HIS A 772 14.58 -53.50 16.42
C HIS A 772 14.73 -53.21 17.94
N GLY A 773 13.63 -53.11 18.69
CA GLY A 773 13.62 -52.93 20.15
C GLY A 773 12.28 -52.41 20.70
N ASP A 774 12.16 -52.37 22.03
CA ASP A 774 10.95 -51.86 22.69
C ASP A 774 10.82 -50.33 22.57
N LEU A 775 9.68 -49.92 21.99
CA LEU A 775 9.32 -48.54 21.70
C LEU A 775 8.66 -47.87 22.91
N LYS A 776 9.06 -46.64 23.20
CA LYS A 776 8.53 -45.79 24.27
C LYS A 776 7.46 -44.82 23.78
N GLU A 777 7.69 -44.14 22.65
CA GLU A 777 6.68 -43.30 21.99
C GLU A 777 6.97 -43.20 20.48
N VAL A 778 5.95 -43.39 19.63
CA VAL A 778 5.99 -43.04 18.20
C VAL A 778 5.05 -41.88 17.92
N ARG A 779 5.60 -40.84 17.29
CA ARG A 779 4.91 -39.59 16.97
C ARG A 779 5.06 -39.26 15.48
N LEU A 780 3.98 -39.47 14.72
CA LEU A 780 3.85 -39.01 13.35
C LEU A 780 3.59 -37.49 13.33
N VAL A 781 4.28 -36.74 12.46
CA VAL A 781 4.09 -35.29 12.33
C VAL A 781 3.05 -35.00 11.24
N THR A 782 1.99 -34.28 11.59
CA THR A 782 0.90 -33.92 10.66
C THR A 782 0.87 -32.42 10.34
N TYR A 783 0.19 -32.05 9.26
CA TYR A 783 -0.21 -30.69 8.91
C TYR A 783 -1.44 -30.25 9.74
N ARG A 784 -1.78 -28.94 9.68
CA ARG A 784 -2.95 -28.36 10.39
C ARG A 784 -4.31 -28.97 9.99
N ASN A 785 -4.37 -29.70 8.87
CA ASN A 785 -5.54 -30.42 8.36
C ASN A 785 -5.52 -31.94 8.67
N GLY A 786 -4.57 -32.42 9.48
CA GLY A 786 -4.46 -33.82 9.89
C GLY A 786 -3.65 -34.72 8.95
N HIS A 787 -3.31 -34.30 7.72
CA HIS A 787 -2.49 -35.12 6.82
C HIS A 787 -1.02 -35.24 7.25
N SER A 788 -0.41 -36.41 7.06
CA SER A 788 0.98 -36.71 7.42
C SER A 788 1.99 -35.86 6.63
N LYS A 789 3.03 -35.34 7.30
CA LYS A 789 4.16 -34.62 6.66
C LYS A 789 5.24 -35.54 6.07
N GLY A 790 5.07 -36.86 6.14
CA GLY A 790 6.12 -37.83 5.81
C GLY A 790 7.31 -37.80 6.78
N LEU A 791 7.10 -37.29 7.99
CA LEU A 791 8.08 -37.17 9.07
C LEU A 791 7.54 -37.81 10.34
N ALA A 792 8.39 -38.51 11.09
CA ALA A 792 8.05 -39.07 12.40
C ALA A 792 9.23 -38.97 13.40
N TYR A 793 8.91 -39.06 14.68
CA TYR A 793 9.86 -39.27 15.77
C TYR A 793 9.56 -40.60 16.45
N VAL A 794 10.60 -41.40 16.68
CA VAL A 794 10.54 -42.74 17.28
C VAL A 794 11.47 -42.75 18.49
N GLU A 795 10.92 -42.88 19.70
CA GLU A 795 11.69 -42.91 20.95
C GLU A 795 11.76 -44.35 21.48
N TYR A 796 12.97 -44.83 21.76
CA TYR A 796 13.23 -46.14 22.37
C TYR A 796 13.52 -46.01 23.86
N HIS A 797 13.39 -47.12 24.59
CA HIS A 797 13.79 -47.17 26.00
C HIS A 797 15.31 -47.12 26.23
N ASP A 798 16.13 -47.57 25.28
CA ASP A 798 17.58 -47.71 25.42
C ASP A 798 18.37 -47.09 24.24
N GLU A 799 19.56 -46.54 24.53
CA GLU A 799 20.43 -45.89 23.55
C GLU A 799 20.96 -46.91 22.51
N ALA A 800 21.29 -48.13 22.96
CA ALA A 800 21.84 -49.17 22.11
C ALA A 800 20.81 -49.71 21.10
N THR A 801 19.53 -49.77 21.45
CA THR A 801 18.46 -50.19 20.52
C THR A 801 18.16 -49.11 19.49
N ALA A 802 18.16 -47.83 19.87
CA ALA A 802 18.04 -46.71 18.94
C ALA A 802 19.19 -46.68 17.90
N ALA A 803 20.45 -46.88 18.34
CA ALA A 803 21.60 -46.93 17.43
C ALA A 803 21.55 -48.15 16.48
N LYS A 804 21.05 -49.29 16.94
CA LYS A 804 20.86 -50.49 16.11
C LYS A 804 19.75 -50.32 15.08
N ALA A 805 18.63 -49.70 15.47
CA ALA A 805 17.53 -49.37 14.56
C ALA A 805 17.98 -48.36 13.49
N LEU A 806 18.72 -47.31 13.88
CA LEU A 806 19.33 -46.35 12.96
C LEU A 806 20.13 -47.05 11.83
N LEU A 807 21.11 -47.89 12.20
CA LEU A 807 21.98 -48.61 11.26
C LEU A 807 21.24 -49.63 10.37
N SER A 808 20.09 -50.15 10.83
CA SER A 808 19.33 -51.19 10.11
C SER A 808 18.24 -50.62 9.19
N THR A 809 17.76 -49.41 9.49
CA THR A 809 16.53 -48.85 8.90
C THR A 809 16.79 -47.58 8.06
N ASP A 810 17.93 -46.91 8.22
CA ASP A 810 18.35 -45.84 7.30
C ASP A 810 18.62 -46.38 5.88
N GLY A 811 18.00 -45.77 4.88
CA GLY A 811 18.07 -46.24 3.48
C GLY A 811 17.09 -47.35 3.10
N MET A 812 16.23 -47.81 4.02
CA MET A 812 15.21 -48.83 3.71
C MET A 812 14.15 -48.26 2.75
N LYS A 813 13.67 -49.07 1.79
CA LYS A 813 12.52 -48.70 0.94
C LYS A 813 11.22 -49.17 1.60
N ILE A 814 10.35 -48.22 1.95
CA ILE A 814 8.97 -48.48 2.35
C ILE A 814 8.09 -48.03 1.19
N GLN A 815 7.44 -48.99 0.53
CA GLN A 815 6.78 -48.79 -0.76
C GLN A 815 7.79 -48.17 -1.77
N ASP A 816 7.40 -47.11 -2.48
CA ASP A 816 8.25 -46.45 -3.49
C ASP A 816 9.21 -45.40 -2.92
N LYS A 817 9.29 -45.21 -1.59
CA LYS A 817 10.13 -44.18 -0.96
C LYS A 817 11.23 -44.77 -0.08
N VAL A 818 12.44 -44.26 -0.27
CA VAL A 818 13.57 -44.50 0.62
C VAL A 818 13.40 -43.62 1.85
N ILE A 819 13.40 -44.22 3.05
CA ILE A 819 13.40 -43.48 4.30
C ILE A 819 14.83 -43.15 4.74
N ASN A 820 14.98 -41.98 5.34
CA ASN A 820 16.20 -41.56 6.02
C ASN A 820 15.93 -41.49 7.53
N VAL A 821 16.80 -42.11 8.32
CA VAL A 821 16.70 -42.14 9.78
C VAL A 821 17.93 -41.46 10.36
N ALA A 822 17.75 -40.55 11.30
CA ALA A 822 18.83 -39.82 11.97
C ALA A 822 18.55 -39.70 13.47
N ILE A 823 19.59 -39.50 14.29
CA ILE A 823 19.40 -39.18 15.71
C ILE A 823 18.80 -37.78 15.85
N SER A 824 17.79 -37.62 16.70
CA SER A 824 17.04 -36.37 16.88
C SER A 824 17.92 -35.25 17.45
N GLN A 825 18.32 -34.30 16.60
CA GLN A 825 18.98 -33.05 16.96
C GLN A 825 18.07 -31.85 16.67
N PRO A 826 17.32 -31.32 17.67
CA PRO A 826 16.58 -30.07 17.50
C PRO A 826 17.57 -28.90 17.31
N PRO A 827 17.37 -28.00 16.34
CA PRO A 827 18.27 -26.87 16.13
C PRO A 827 18.19 -25.86 17.29
N ASP A 828 19.36 -25.43 17.76
CA ASP A 828 19.47 -24.60 18.96
C ASP A 828 18.90 -23.19 18.76
N ARG A 829 18.09 -22.75 19.72
CA ARG A 829 17.40 -21.45 19.65
C ARG A 829 18.31 -20.35 20.19
N LYS A 830 19.23 -19.87 19.34
CA LYS A 830 20.26 -18.86 19.68
C LYS A 830 19.68 -17.69 20.50
N LYS A 831 20.21 -17.51 21.71
CA LYS A 831 20.17 -16.23 22.45
C LYS A 831 21.35 -15.36 22.00
N PRO A 832 21.24 -14.03 22.03
CA PRO A 832 22.37 -13.15 21.74
C PRO A 832 23.37 -13.18 22.91
N GLN A 833 24.59 -13.63 22.64
CA GLN A 833 25.79 -13.26 23.39
C GLN A 833 26.84 -12.79 22.40
N ALA A 834 27.55 -11.72 22.76
CA ALA A 834 28.73 -11.28 22.04
C ALA A 834 29.91 -12.17 22.40
N GLU A 835 30.68 -12.61 21.40
CA GLU A 835 32.12 -12.30 21.32
C GLU A 835 32.70 -12.75 19.96
N GLU A 836 33.92 -12.28 19.72
CA GLU A 836 34.64 -12.22 18.45
C GLU A 836 34.93 -13.60 17.80
N ASN A 837 34.64 -13.74 16.51
CA ASN A 837 35.68 -13.99 15.50
C ASN A 837 35.17 -13.78 14.07
N GLY A 838 36.05 -13.33 13.16
CA GLY A 838 35.66 -12.76 11.87
C GLY A 838 35.16 -13.77 10.82
N GLY A 839 34.17 -13.34 10.02
CA GLY A 839 33.65 -14.13 8.89
C GLY A 839 32.60 -13.37 8.05
N GLN A 840 33.07 -12.68 7.01
CA GLN A 840 32.32 -12.14 5.85
C GLN A 840 30.87 -11.66 6.09
N VAL A 841 30.73 -10.34 6.23
CA VAL A 841 29.46 -9.63 5.96
C VAL A 841 29.04 -9.89 4.51
N LYS A 842 27.80 -10.36 4.29
CA LYS A 842 27.19 -10.35 2.95
C LYS A 842 26.82 -8.92 2.61
N SER A 843 27.26 -8.44 1.46
CA SER A 843 27.11 -7.04 1.06
C SER A 843 25.65 -6.59 1.06
N LEU A 844 25.34 -5.57 1.87
CA LEU A 844 24.04 -4.88 1.92
C LEU A 844 23.99 -3.64 0.99
N GLY A 845 25.07 -3.41 0.23
CA GLY A 845 25.17 -2.38 -0.79
C GLY A 845 25.87 -2.95 -2.02
N GLY A 846 25.16 -3.02 -3.14
CA GLY A 846 25.66 -3.54 -4.41
C GLY A 846 26.68 -2.63 -5.11
N THR A 847 27.70 -2.14 -4.41
CA THR A 847 28.85 -1.41 -4.98
C THR A 847 30.14 -2.15 -4.65
N SER A 848 30.36 -3.27 -5.35
CA SER A 848 31.67 -3.93 -5.43
C SER A 848 32.65 -3.12 -6.32
N THR A 849 32.88 -1.86 -5.96
CA THR A 849 33.95 -0.99 -6.48
C THR A 849 35.03 -0.78 -5.43
N SER A 850 35.43 -1.85 -4.77
CA SER A 850 36.77 -1.90 -4.18
C SER A 850 37.80 -2.03 -5.30
N ARG A 851 38.74 -1.07 -5.39
CA ARG A 851 40.20 -1.32 -5.45
C ARG A 851 41.01 -0.05 -5.73
N THR A 852 41.84 0.31 -4.76
CA THR A 852 43.13 0.97 -5.04
C THR A 852 44.08 -0.04 -5.68
N ALA A 853 44.59 0.28 -6.88
CA ALA A 853 45.72 -0.36 -7.59
C ALA A 853 45.56 -1.86 -8.01
N VAL A 854 45.93 -2.32 -9.22
CA VAL A 854 46.46 -1.67 -10.44
C VAL A 854 45.65 -2.18 -11.64
N GLY A 855 45.07 -1.26 -12.41
CA GLY A 855 44.24 -1.57 -13.59
C GLY A 855 43.54 -0.34 -14.18
N VAL A 856 44.12 0.86 -13.95
CA VAL A 856 43.70 2.20 -14.41
C VAL A 856 42.18 2.41 -14.60
N PRO A 857 41.43 2.74 -13.53
CA PRO A 857 40.19 3.47 -13.68
C PRO A 857 40.52 4.92 -14.01
N LYS A 858 40.12 5.41 -15.19
CA LYS A 858 39.98 6.85 -15.43
C LYS A 858 38.60 7.26 -14.94
N THR A 859 38.55 8.07 -13.89
CA THR A 859 37.50 9.08 -13.79
C THR A 859 37.60 9.96 -15.04
N LEU A 860 36.46 10.30 -15.65
CA LEU A 860 36.41 11.08 -16.90
C LEU A 860 36.63 12.59 -16.66
N LEU A 861 37.71 12.93 -15.96
CA LEU A 861 38.22 14.29 -15.80
C LEU A 861 39.64 14.41 -16.38
N SER A 862 39.75 14.15 -17.68
CA SER A 862 40.96 14.36 -18.47
C SER A 862 41.06 15.79 -19.02
N MET A 863 41.02 16.79 -18.13
CA MET A 863 41.14 18.22 -18.48
C MET A 863 42.60 18.71 -18.36
N VAL A 864 43.48 18.20 -19.23
CA VAL A 864 44.81 18.80 -19.50
C VAL A 864 44.75 19.46 -20.88
N PRO A 865 45.20 20.73 -21.05
CA PRO A 865 45.04 21.46 -22.31
C PRO A 865 45.70 20.76 -23.52
N ARG A 866 45.08 20.87 -24.70
CA ARG A 866 45.55 20.28 -25.98
C ARG A 866 46.88 20.85 -26.53
N SER A 867 47.60 21.64 -25.74
CA SER A 867 48.83 22.34 -26.12
C SER A 867 50.05 21.72 -25.44
N VAL A 868 50.55 20.62 -26.01
CA VAL A 868 51.99 20.20 -26.10
C VAL A 868 52.01 18.78 -26.69
N LYS A 869 52.44 18.64 -27.94
CA LYS A 869 52.93 17.36 -28.48
C LYS A 869 54.43 17.24 -28.21
N LYS A 870 54.89 15.99 -28.05
CA LYS A 870 56.24 15.55 -27.71
C LYS A 870 57.37 16.33 -28.39
N ASN A 871 58.48 16.51 -27.66
CA ASN A 871 59.82 16.36 -28.20
C ASN A 871 60.62 15.32 -27.38
N SER A 872 61.75 14.87 -27.91
CA SER A 872 62.35 13.57 -27.64
C SER A 872 63.70 13.59 -26.89
N SER A 873 64.10 12.38 -26.44
CA SER A 873 65.47 11.85 -26.27
C SER A 873 66.17 11.87 -24.89
N ASN A 874 66.86 10.74 -24.65
CA ASN A 874 67.94 10.43 -23.67
C ASN A 874 67.60 10.47 -22.16
N GLY A 875 68.03 9.51 -21.33
CA GLY A 875 68.73 8.23 -21.58
C GLY A 875 69.28 7.57 -20.30
N ASN A 876 69.58 6.26 -20.35
CA ASN A 876 70.17 5.40 -19.29
C ASN A 876 69.26 5.10 -18.06
N ALA A 877 69.24 3.91 -17.44
CA ALA A 877 70.02 2.67 -17.65
C ALA A 877 69.13 1.40 -17.52
N ALA A 878 69.69 0.22 -17.83
CA ALA A 878 68.98 -1.07 -18.05
C ALA A 878 69.53 -2.21 -17.12
N PRO A 879 69.31 -3.52 -17.37
CA PRO A 879 68.04 -4.24 -17.12
C PRO A 879 68.21 -5.65 -16.47
N ASP A 880 67.08 -6.31 -16.16
CA ASP A 880 66.88 -7.78 -16.14
C ASP A 880 65.34 -8.04 -16.10
N ARG A 881 64.71 -9.04 -16.74
CA ARG A 881 65.14 -10.01 -17.77
C ARG A 881 63.90 -10.61 -18.48
N ASN A 882 63.99 -10.86 -19.80
CA ASN A 882 63.11 -11.70 -20.65
C ASN A 882 61.56 -11.62 -20.57
N THR A 883 60.97 -10.91 -21.55
CA THR A 883 59.94 -11.46 -22.47
C THR A 883 59.90 -10.60 -23.75
N GLN A 884 60.06 -11.19 -24.93
CA GLN A 884 59.94 -10.47 -26.21
C GLN A 884 58.47 -10.36 -26.64
N SER A 885 57.99 -9.14 -26.91
CA SER A 885 56.76 -8.91 -27.67
C SER A 885 57.10 -8.71 -29.15
N MET A 886 56.51 -9.48 -30.05
CA MET A 886 56.76 -9.38 -31.49
C MET A 886 56.21 -8.08 -32.10
N SER A 887 56.79 -7.64 -33.22
CA SER A 887 56.42 -6.41 -33.92
C SER A 887 55.16 -6.59 -34.76
N ASN A 888 54.42 -5.50 -35.00
CA ASN A 888 53.31 -5.48 -35.97
C ASN A 888 53.77 -5.79 -37.41
N GLN A 889 55.08 -5.73 -37.71
CA GLN A 889 55.63 -6.25 -38.97
C GLN A 889 55.72 -7.78 -39.00
N ASP A 890 55.98 -8.43 -37.87
CA ASP A 890 56.02 -9.90 -37.79
C ASP A 890 54.62 -10.49 -37.96
N PHE A 891 53.60 -9.85 -37.37
CA PHE A 891 52.20 -10.20 -37.60
C PHE A 891 51.76 -10.05 -39.07
N ARG A 892 52.26 -9.02 -39.78
CA ARG A 892 51.98 -8.85 -41.22
C ARG A 892 52.60 -9.95 -42.08
N ASN A 893 53.78 -10.46 -41.72
CA ASN A 893 54.46 -11.52 -42.47
C ASN A 893 53.86 -12.92 -42.22
N ILE A 894 53.09 -13.11 -41.15
CA ILE A 894 52.39 -14.37 -40.85
C ILE A 894 51.13 -14.56 -41.72
N PHE A 895 50.49 -13.48 -42.18
CA PHE A 895 49.25 -13.55 -42.97
C PHE A 895 49.45 -13.63 -44.50
N LEU A 896 50.67 -13.46 -45.01
CA LEU A 896 50.94 -13.37 -46.46
C LEU A 896 51.59 -14.62 -47.10
N ASN A 897 51.79 -15.71 -46.34
CA ASN A 897 52.35 -16.96 -46.87
C ASN A 897 51.37 -18.14 -46.78
N LYS A 898 50.66 -18.42 -47.90
CA LYS A 898 50.06 -19.73 -48.17
C LYS A 898 50.45 -20.20 -49.58
N LYS A 899 51.42 -21.13 -49.60
CA LYS A 899 52.03 -21.84 -50.74
C LYS A 899 52.96 -21.02 -51.63
#